data_AF-A0A8H5LR85-F1
#
_entry.id   AF-A0A8H5LR85-F1
#
_cell.length_a   1.000
_cell.length_b   1.000
_cell.length_c   1.000
_cell.angle_alpha   90.00
_cell.angle_beta   90.00
_cell.angle_gamma   90.00
#
_symmetry.space_group_name_H-M   'P 1'
#
loop_
_entity.id
_entity.type
_entity.pdbx_description
1 polymer ?
#
loop_
_entity_poly.entity_id
_entity_poly.type
_entity_poly.pdbx_seq_one_letter_code
_entity_poly.pdbx_strand_id
1 'polypeptide(L)'
;MPPLFSRRSLEVVNASSSSVQEEKLFDPYKDHPSPDSPEPTDVAPVLRRTDNTHTVTAREVSSADGVNDHLIPQRLPGPQAGHGLGITRSTSSHRVHFWVVLPALISALLAAGAASALLAWLLSRRLFGDNPGFDTALVAAEGGKGLGGVSGFQLIEQMFEGDESGGPESDTTVTMYGLVISTLASKIVSFTIPLVLSVFAYLLADVWIRAQINRNKSSLPTPMQYGHIVSLCSTASIVSLFDTAKHLVSERKKRTATPSMLILAFMAVLTSLVLSSFISLADVWLHAVATTFTYEFSVPIPNATLPVMGSQINKTVCPGPVPFIASQPEGPFTNCQHVPTTLGDLTVNWGDASLIGEGVAVHRNYSLKSQIQQIEDDLFTILPKDLPTSSRNITFTSFAMTTRCRPVGDCQIALNGIGDLTCPSFSPPFLIQLDTSLRNSSHAMSMLNQFNISTNATIYETAIKGIEVEAPAGYRLDSSLNRAGVHVVLYYDQDRRQFSSSIANGVADNLKVNGTYISKFPVGTDLFVYYIGSCELDMYQVALSYTSLPNAHGPQINLISPPTLITDFNTSSALLAGLDSGHSRNLASDIADTLFSDLESSLEFSDLVAGNVSKGLLAYAAPLIEHTLATDGFQITSSRVSRYPLAPLCAVLALTYGYALVSLAIAIAVWMLSSKDIITQDASGSTVRREQEIGLVHFRLTSPRACIVDRFDTAEMSDMSRESVFKQELMREKKHQRLGTGFVWDMQWDEFSDSRVVQRKVGRFKVDTVDALKERTEHEYSPQ
;
A
#
# COMPACT_ATOMS: atom_id res chain seq x y z
N MET A 1 -38.78 -0.62 23.07
CA MET A 1 -39.93 -0.10 22.29
C MET A 1 -39.46 0.10 20.85
N PRO A 2 -40.01 -0.63 19.87
CA PRO A 2 -39.71 -0.46 18.44
C PRO A 2 -40.84 0.30 17.71
N PRO A 3 -40.56 0.80 16.49
CA PRO A 3 -41.29 0.35 15.29
C PRO A 3 -40.37 0.26 14.05
N LEU A 4 -40.75 -0.18 12.84
CA LEU A 4 -41.69 -1.14 12.22
C LEU A 4 -41.46 -0.97 10.68
N PHE A 5 -41.32 -2.08 9.93
CA PHE A 5 -41.56 -2.26 8.46
C PHE A 5 -40.81 -1.35 7.45
N SER A 6 -40.44 -1.73 6.22
CA SER A 6 -40.86 -2.78 5.27
C SER A 6 -39.76 -2.91 4.19
N ARG A 7 -39.38 -4.13 3.77
CA ARG A 7 -38.65 -4.34 2.51
C ARG A 7 -39.36 -5.39 1.67
N ARG A 8 -39.76 -4.96 0.46
CA ARG A 8 -40.31 -5.79 -0.60
C ARG A 8 -39.28 -6.81 -1.07
N SER A 9 -39.74 -8.05 -1.17
CA SER A 9 -39.16 -9.14 -1.94
C SER A 9 -39.15 -8.79 -3.44
N LEU A 10 -38.01 -9.03 -4.08
CA LEU A 10 -37.85 -9.04 -5.53
C LEU A 10 -37.23 -10.39 -5.89
N GLU A 11 -38.06 -11.22 -6.50
CA GLU A 11 -37.68 -12.50 -7.11
C GLU A 11 -36.67 -12.24 -8.23
N VAL A 12 -35.53 -12.92 -8.18
CA VAL A 12 -34.62 -13.02 -9.33
C VAL A 12 -34.86 -14.38 -9.97
N VAL A 13 -35.46 -14.33 -11.15
CA VAL A 13 -35.70 -15.47 -12.04
C VAL A 13 -34.38 -15.92 -12.64
N ASN A 14 -34.04 -17.19 -12.42
CA ASN A 14 -33.00 -17.93 -13.13
C ASN A 14 -33.33 -17.99 -14.62
N ALA A 15 -32.39 -17.55 -15.46
CA ALA A 15 -32.38 -17.88 -16.89
C ALA A 15 -31.00 -18.45 -17.25
N SER A 16 -30.99 -19.77 -17.38
CA SER A 16 -29.97 -20.57 -18.04
C SER A 16 -29.90 -20.25 -19.53
N SER A 17 -28.71 -20.04 -20.07
CA SER A 17 -28.47 -20.25 -21.51
C SER A 17 -27.12 -20.93 -21.72
N SER A 18 -27.23 -22.22 -22.01
CA SER A 18 -26.24 -23.07 -22.65
C SER A 18 -25.87 -22.54 -24.04
N SER A 19 -24.59 -22.51 -24.37
CA SER A 19 -24.13 -22.62 -25.76
C SER A 19 -22.90 -23.51 -25.82
N VAL A 20 -23.17 -24.72 -26.31
CA VAL A 20 -22.25 -25.74 -26.80
C VAL A 20 -21.43 -25.16 -27.97
N GLN A 21 -20.12 -25.40 -27.99
CA GLN A 21 -19.36 -25.38 -29.23
C GLN A 21 -18.39 -26.57 -29.28
N GLU A 22 -18.54 -27.33 -30.36
CA GLU A 22 -17.90 -28.59 -30.69
C GLU A 22 -16.37 -28.47 -30.91
N GLU A 23 -15.67 -29.46 -30.36
CA GLU A 23 -14.67 -30.31 -31.02
C GLU A 23 -14.07 -29.84 -32.34
N LYS A 24 -12.75 -29.60 -32.33
CA LYS A 24 -11.87 -30.00 -33.44
C LYS A 24 -10.61 -30.69 -32.93
N LEU A 25 -10.72 -32.01 -32.99
CA LEU A 25 -9.70 -33.05 -33.08
C LEU A 25 -8.58 -32.68 -34.07
N PHE A 26 -7.31 -32.70 -33.65
CA PHE A 26 -6.15 -32.90 -34.53
C PHE A 26 -4.92 -33.37 -33.75
N ASP A 27 -4.51 -34.60 -34.04
CA ASP A 27 -3.18 -35.22 -33.88
C ASP A 27 -3.10 -36.25 -35.05
N PRO A 28 -1.94 -36.78 -35.52
CA PRO A 28 -0.63 -36.82 -34.87
C PRO A 28 0.62 -36.70 -35.79
N TYR A 29 1.81 -36.70 -35.15
CA TYR A 29 3.12 -37.24 -35.58
C TYR A 29 3.70 -36.92 -36.97
N LYS A 30 4.92 -36.32 -37.01
CA LYS A 30 6.10 -36.90 -37.70
C LYS A 30 7.41 -36.09 -37.57
N ASP A 31 8.46 -36.87 -37.25
CA ASP A 31 9.85 -36.84 -37.72
C ASP A 31 10.83 -35.72 -37.31
N HIS A 32 11.83 -36.14 -36.52
CA HIS A 32 13.18 -35.57 -36.39
C HIS A 32 13.94 -35.59 -37.74
N PRO A 33 14.95 -34.72 -37.94
CA PRO A 33 16.33 -35.14 -37.63
C PRO A 33 17.23 -34.06 -37.03
N SER A 34 18.25 -34.51 -36.28
CA SER A 34 19.49 -33.78 -35.95
C SER A 34 20.22 -33.38 -37.24
N PRO A 35 21.08 -32.33 -37.25
CA PRO A 35 22.50 -32.57 -36.96
C PRO A 35 23.31 -31.38 -36.36
N ASP A 36 24.43 -31.75 -35.75
CA ASP A 36 25.78 -31.14 -35.76
C ASP A 36 26.03 -29.62 -35.56
N SER A 37 27.03 -29.38 -34.70
CA SER A 37 27.79 -28.15 -34.41
C SER A 37 28.52 -27.59 -35.66
N PRO A 38 29.13 -26.37 -35.69
CA PRO A 38 29.80 -25.65 -34.59
C PRO A 38 29.67 -24.10 -34.55
N GLU A 39 30.29 -23.54 -33.50
CA GLU A 39 30.79 -22.17 -33.29
C GLU A 39 30.94 -21.25 -34.53
N PRO A 40 30.74 -19.93 -34.34
CA PRO A 40 31.92 -19.08 -34.40
C PRO A 40 31.95 -17.88 -33.43
N THR A 41 33.19 -17.47 -33.22
CA THR A 41 33.80 -16.31 -32.56
C THR A 41 33.33 -14.92 -33.06
N ASP A 42 33.40 -13.97 -32.12
CA ASP A 42 33.72 -12.52 -32.21
C ASP A 42 33.30 -11.69 -33.44
N VAL A 43 32.64 -10.54 -33.18
CA VAL A 43 33.11 -9.18 -33.58
C VAL A 43 32.14 -8.14 -33.01
N ALA A 44 32.66 -7.22 -32.18
CA ALA A 44 32.00 -5.98 -31.76
C ALA A 44 32.04 -4.92 -32.87
N PRO A 45 31.03 -4.03 -32.97
CA PRO A 45 31.19 -2.77 -33.70
C PRO A 45 31.09 -1.54 -32.79
N VAL A 46 32.12 -0.72 -32.94
CA VAL A 46 32.29 0.68 -32.57
C VAL A 46 31.13 1.53 -33.10
N LEU A 47 30.43 2.26 -32.21
CA LEU A 47 29.48 3.30 -32.62
C LEU A 47 30.17 4.66 -32.75
N ARG A 48 30.22 5.10 -34.00
CA ARG A 48 30.79 6.35 -34.51
C ARG A 48 29.73 7.45 -34.43
N ARG A 49 30.10 8.56 -33.80
CA ARG A 49 29.38 9.84 -33.79
C ARG A 49 29.37 10.44 -35.20
N THR A 50 28.19 10.81 -35.70
CA THR A 50 28.06 11.67 -36.89
C THR A 50 27.02 12.75 -36.63
N ASP A 51 27.48 13.99 -36.81
CA ASP A 51 26.68 15.20 -36.94
C ASP A 51 26.06 15.29 -38.32
N ASN A 52 24.89 15.93 -38.43
CA ASN A 52 24.46 16.81 -39.53
C ASN A 52 23.08 17.41 -39.18
N THR A 53 22.99 18.71 -38.88
CA THR A 53 22.73 19.83 -39.81
C THR A 53 21.37 19.77 -40.53
N HIS A 54 20.50 20.73 -40.22
CA HIS A 54 19.70 21.43 -41.23
C HIS A 54 19.38 22.87 -40.80
N THR A 55 19.59 23.75 -41.77
CA THR A 55 19.48 25.20 -41.89
C THR A 55 18.04 25.65 -42.18
N VAL A 56 17.60 26.83 -41.68
CA VAL A 56 16.70 27.77 -42.39
C VAL A 56 16.89 29.24 -41.91
N THR A 57 17.49 30.02 -42.82
CA THR A 57 17.39 31.46 -43.20
C THR A 57 16.88 32.59 -42.26
N ALA A 58 17.80 33.55 -42.04
CA ALA A 58 17.81 34.97 -42.45
C ALA A 58 16.69 35.97 -42.05
N ARG A 59 17.08 37.06 -41.36
CA ARG A 59 16.75 38.45 -41.76
C ARG A 59 17.70 39.48 -41.14
N GLU A 60 18.38 40.25 -41.99
CA GLU A 60 19.20 41.43 -41.70
C GLU A 60 18.33 42.67 -41.38
N VAL A 61 18.84 43.57 -40.52
CA VAL A 61 18.70 45.02 -40.71
C VAL A 61 19.98 45.70 -40.24
N SER A 62 20.63 46.39 -41.17
CA SER A 62 21.84 47.18 -41.03
C SER A 62 21.55 48.67 -40.76
N SER A 63 22.50 49.27 -40.06
CA SER A 63 22.81 50.71 -39.97
C SER A 63 23.08 51.34 -41.35
N ALA A 64 22.76 52.63 -41.51
CA ALA A 64 23.58 53.59 -42.27
C ALA A 64 23.12 55.06 -42.09
N ASP A 65 24.11 55.94 -42.07
CA ASP A 65 24.11 57.40 -41.94
C ASP A 65 23.40 58.17 -43.07
N GLY A 66 23.09 59.46 -42.81
CA GLY A 66 22.71 60.44 -43.85
C GLY A 66 22.65 61.89 -43.35
N VAL A 67 23.63 62.68 -43.77
CA VAL A 67 23.88 64.11 -43.54
C VAL A 67 23.02 65.00 -44.47
N ASN A 68 22.49 66.16 -44.00
CA ASN A 68 22.63 67.47 -44.68
C ASN A 68 21.92 68.66 -43.95
N ASP A 69 22.59 69.81 -44.06
CA ASP A 69 22.33 71.13 -43.50
C ASP A 69 21.11 71.89 -44.07
N HIS A 70 20.54 72.82 -43.28
CA HIS A 70 20.18 74.17 -43.76
C HIS A 70 19.93 75.19 -42.63
N LEU A 71 20.19 76.46 -42.96
CA LEU A 71 20.46 77.64 -42.12
C LEU A 71 19.21 78.44 -41.65
N ILE A 72 19.30 79.00 -40.41
CA ILE A 72 19.02 80.40 -39.92
C ILE A 72 17.59 81.03 -40.17
N PRO A 73 17.01 81.93 -39.31
CA PRO A 73 17.60 82.73 -38.21
C PRO A 73 16.87 82.72 -36.84
N GLN A 74 17.66 83.17 -35.87
CA GLN A 74 17.31 83.59 -34.51
C GLN A 74 16.30 84.74 -34.44
N ARG A 75 15.37 84.65 -33.49
CA ARG A 75 14.66 85.78 -32.87
C ARG A 75 14.88 85.72 -31.35
N LEU A 76 15.44 86.79 -30.81
CA LEU A 76 15.57 87.04 -29.36
C LEU A 76 14.19 87.18 -28.69
N PRO A 77 13.96 86.59 -27.50
CA PRO A 77 12.97 87.09 -26.57
C PRO A 77 13.63 87.85 -25.41
N GLY A 78 13.08 89.03 -25.12
CA GLY A 78 13.39 89.80 -23.92
C GLY A 78 12.90 89.14 -22.62
N PRO A 79 13.20 89.74 -21.46
CA PRO A 79 12.99 89.13 -20.16
C PRO A 79 11.51 89.23 -19.75
N GLN A 80 10.84 88.11 -19.48
CA GLN A 80 9.52 88.09 -18.85
C GLN A 80 9.38 86.96 -17.80
N ALA A 81 9.08 87.43 -16.59
CA ALA A 81 8.12 86.92 -15.60
C ALA A 81 8.02 85.39 -15.34
N GLY A 82 8.20 85.05 -14.05
CA GLY A 82 7.96 83.76 -13.38
C GLY A 82 7.27 82.65 -14.18
N HIS A 83 8.03 81.59 -14.46
CA HIS A 83 7.54 80.34 -15.04
C HIS A 83 6.53 79.66 -14.12
N GLY A 84 5.24 79.96 -14.31
CA GLY A 84 4.16 79.13 -13.80
C GLY A 84 4.13 77.79 -14.53
N LEU A 85 4.09 76.68 -13.78
CA LEU A 85 3.99 75.33 -14.34
C LEU A 85 2.71 75.22 -15.20
N GLY A 86 2.85 75.04 -16.51
CA GLY A 86 1.71 74.92 -17.44
C GLY A 86 1.06 73.54 -17.35
N ILE A 87 -0.05 73.42 -16.62
CA ILE A 87 -0.84 72.19 -16.57
C ILE A 87 -1.93 72.28 -17.65
N THR A 88 -1.81 71.49 -18.72
CA THR A 88 -2.85 71.40 -19.78
C THR A 88 -3.61 70.09 -19.66
N ARG A 89 -4.95 70.16 -19.66
CA ARG A 89 -5.81 68.98 -19.55
C ARG A 89 -6.09 68.41 -20.94
N SER A 90 -5.70 67.16 -21.18
CA SER A 90 -6.07 66.46 -22.42
C SER A 90 -7.57 66.11 -22.41
N THR A 91 -8.21 66.19 -23.58
CA THR A 91 -9.58 65.70 -23.80
C THR A 91 -9.63 64.23 -24.18
N SER A 92 -8.48 63.60 -24.50
CA SER A 92 -8.42 62.18 -24.83
C SER A 92 -8.66 61.32 -23.59
N SER A 93 -9.55 60.34 -23.76
CA SER A 93 -9.96 59.40 -22.73
C SER A 93 -9.37 58.04 -23.09
N HIS A 94 -8.49 57.52 -22.24
CA HIS A 94 -7.82 56.25 -22.45
C HIS A 94 -8.20 55.26 -21.34
N ARG A 95 -8.27 53.97 -21.68
CA ARG A 95 -8.44 52.92 -20.67
C ARG A 95 -7.21 52.86 -19.78
N VAL A 96 -7.39 52.44 -18.54
CA VAL A 96 -6.28 52.20 -17.62
C VAL A 96 -5.30 51.21 -18.23
N HIS A 97 -4.01 51.47 -18.06
CA HIS A 97 -2.95 50.66 -18.65
C HIS A 97 -3.02 49.21 -18.17
N PHE A 98 -2.88 48.22 -19.06
CA PHE A 98 -2.97 46.79 -18.72
C PHE A 98 -2.03 46.37 -17.57
N TRP A 99 -0.81 46.93 -17.52
CA TRP A 99 0.15 46.75 -16.43
C TRP A 99 -0.40 47.02 -15.02
N VAL A 100 -1.38 47.92 -14.88
CA VAL A 100 -2.03 48.21 -13.58
C VAL A 100 -2.87 47.02 -13.11
N VAL A 101 -3.50 46.32 -14.06
CA VAL A 101 -4.44 45.23 -13.79
C VAL A 101 -3.73 43.88 -13.66
N LEU A 102 -2.51 43.79 -14.20
CA LEU A 102 -1.70 42.57 -14.24
C LEU A 102 -1.55 41.85 -12.88
N PRO A 103 -1.30 42.53 -11.73
CA PRO A 103 -1.16 41.83 -10.45
C PRO A 103 -2.44 41.09 -10.02
N ALA A 104 -3.62 41.67 -10.26
CA ALA A 104 -4.89 41.02 -9.95
C ALA A 104 -5.18 39.84 -10.89
N LEU A 105 -4.80 39.94 -12.17
CA LEU A 105 -4.89 38.83 -13.13
C LEU A 105 -3.97 37.68 -12.75
N ILE A 106 -2.71 37.96 -12.38
CA ILE A 106 -1.76 36.94 -11.90
C ILE A 106 -2.33 36.27 -10.65
N SER A 107 -2.88 37.05 -9.71
CA SER A 107 -3.50 36.52 -8.49
C SER A 107 -4.67 35.57 -8.79
N ALA A 108 -5.54 35.95 -9.74
CA ALA A 108 -6.64 35.11 -10.19
C ALA A 108 -6.16 33.81 -10.85
N LEU A 109 -5.15 33.88 -11.73
CA LEU A 109 -4.58 32.73 -12.42
C LEU A 109 -3.86 31.78 -11.46
N LEU A 110 -3.10 32.30 -10.49
CA LEU A 110 -2.42 31.47 -9.49
C LEU A 110 -3.41 30.75 -8.58
N ALA A 111 -4.46 31.43 -8.12
CA ALA A 111 -5.49 30.82 -7.28
C ALA A 111 -6.29 29.75 -8.03
N ALA A 112 -6.76 30.07 -9.25
CA ALA A 112 -7.47 29.09 -10.09
C ALA A 112 -6.57 27.92 -10.50
N GLY A 113 -5.30 28.19 -10.81
CA GLY A 113 -4.30 27.18 -11.13
C GLY A 113 -4.02 26.24 -9.96
N ALA A 114 -3.87 26.76 -8.74
CA ALA A 114 -3.65 25.95 -7.55
C ALA A 114 -4.87 25.05 -7.23
N ALA A 115 -6.09 25.58 -7.30
CA ALA A 115 -7.31 24.79 -7.13
C ALA A 115 -7.46 23.71 -8.20
N SER A 116 -7.14 24.04 -9.47
CA SER A 116 -7.19 23.08 -10.58
C SER A 116 -6.11 22.01 -10.46
N ALA A 117 -4.91 22.36 -10.00
CA ALA A 117 -3.83 21.41 -9.75
C ALA A 117 -4.19 20.42 -8.64
N LEU A 118 -4.81 20.89 -7.55
CA LEU A 118 -5.31 20.02 -6.48
C LEU A 118 -6.37 19.04 -7.03
N LEU A 119 -7.36 19.55 -7.76
CA LEU A 119 -8.42 18.73 -8.33
C LEU A 119 -7.88 17.71 -9.35
N ALA A 120 -6.99 18.14 -10.25
CA ALA A 120 -6.37 17.28 -11.24
C ALA A 120 -5.53 16.17 -10.59
N TRP A 121 -4.75 16.51 -9.55
CA TRP A 121 -3.97 15.53 -8.78
C TRP A 121 -4.88 14.46 -8.15
N LEU A 122 -5.95 14.88 -7.47
CA LEU A 122 -6.92 13.98 -6.84
C LEU A 122 -7.64 13.09 -7.85
N LEU A 123 -8.10 13.65 -8.97
CA LEU A 123 -8.79 12.89 -10.01
C LEU A 123 -7.86 11.89 -10.72
N SER A 124 -6.59 12.26 -10.92
CA SER A 124 -5.60 11.38 -11.57
C SER A 124 -5.22 10.15 -10.75
N ARG A 125 -5.46 10.19 -9.44
CA ARG A 125 -5.07 9.13 -8.49
C ARG A 125 -6.26 8.49 -7.77
N ARG A 126 -7.48 8.79 -8.23
CA ARG A 126 -8.71 8.31 -7.61
C ARG A 126 -8.82 6.79 -7.70
N LEU A 127 -9.02 6.16 -6.56
CA LEU A 127 -9.38 4.74 -6.48
C LEU A 127 -10.90 4.60 -6.46
N PHE A 128 -11.40 3.61 -7.18
CA PHE A 128 -12.81 3.20 -7.16
C PHE A 128 -12.92 1.91 -6.36
N GLY A 129 -13.90 1.81 -5.47
CA GLY A 129 -14.16 0.60 -4.69
C GLY A 129 -15.49 0.68 -3.97
N ASP A 130 -16.08 -0.49 -3.69
CA ASP A 130 -17.43 -0.64 -3.10
C ASP A 130 -17.45 -0.45 -1.58
N ASN A 131 -16.36 0.04 -0.99
CA ASN A 131 -16.30 0.28 0.45
C ASN A 131 -17.18 1.50 0.81
N PRO A 132 -18.06 1.40 1.82
CA PRO A 132 -18.98 2.49 2.19
C PRO A 132 -18.27 3.80 2.59
N GLY A 133 -16.97 3.74 2.89
CA GLY A 133 -16.14 4.92 3.13
C GLY A 133 -15.83 5.76 1.88
N PHE A 134 -15.99 5.21 0.68
CA PHE A 134 -15.67 5.85 -0.61
C PHE A 134 -16.79 6.78 -1.08
N ASP A 135 -18.01 6.62 -0.58
CA ASP A 135 -19.15 7.47 -0.97
C ASP A 135 -19.02 8.90 -0.44
N THR A 136 -18.39 9.08 0.73
CA THR A 136 -18.27 10.39 1.40
C THR A 136 -16.89 11.03 1.27
N ALA A 137 -15.96 10.37 0.59
CA ALA A 137 -14.58 10.82 0.49
C ALA A 137 -13.93 10.40 -0.81
N LEU A 138 -13.06 11.26 -1.34
CA LEU A 138 -12.18 10.91 -2.45
C LEU A 138 -10.97 10.17 -1.89
N VAL A 139 -10.77 8.93 -2.32
CA VAL A 139 -9.61 8.11 -1.95
C VAL A 139 -8.57 8.19 -3.06
N ALA A 140 -7.35 8.60 -2.72
CA ALA A 140 -6.25 8.71 -3.67
C ALA A 140 -5.05 7.85 -3.25
N ALA A 141 -4.39 7.21 -4.22
CA ALA A 141 -3.19 6.42 -3.95
C ALA A 141 -1.97 7.31 -3.68
N GLU A 142 -1.31 7.10 -2.53
CA GLU A 142 -0.07 7.79 -2.17
C GLU A 142 1.15 6.95 -2.58
N GLY A 143 2.23 7.59 -3.06
CA GLY A 143 3.53 6.88 -3.21
C GLY A 143 3.97 6.41 -4.60
N GLY A 144 3.30 6.77 -5.70
CA GLY A 144 3.88 6.51 -7.04
C GLY A 144 5.11 7.38 -7.31
N LYS A 145 6.33 6.78 -7.34
CA LYS A 145 7.55 7.40 -7.88
C LYS A 145 7.28 7.80 -9.34
N GLY A 146 7.31 9.10 -9.62
CA GLY A 146 7.42 9.65 -10.97
C GLY A 146 6.10 10.02 -11.65
N LEU A 147 5.85 11.34 -11.78
CA LEU A 147 4.99 11.90 -12.82
C LEU A 147 5.62 11.58 -14.19
N GLY A 148 5.27 10.42 -14.73
CA GLY A 148 5.76 9.95 -16.02
C GLY A 148 4.71 9.16 -16.77
N GLY A 149 3.48 9.66 -16.85
CA GLY A 149 2.59 9.40 -18.00
C GLY A 149 2.24 7.95 -18.37
N VAL A 150 2.40 6.96 -17.50
CA VAL A 150 1.90 5.60 -17.76
C VAL A 150 0.66 5.37 -16.91
N SER A 151 -0.46 5.09 -17.58
CA SER A 151 -1.77 4.80 -17.01
C SER A 151 -1.68 3.92 -15.76
N GLY A 152 -2.40 4.30 -14.71
CA GLY A 152 -2.34 3.81 -13.32
C GLY A 152 -2.65 2.33 -13.07
N PHE A 153 -2.47 1.46 -14.05
CA PHE A 153 -2.50 0.01 -13.90
C PHE A 153 -1.16 -0.66 -14.25
N GLN A 154 -0.29 0.00 -15.04
CA GLN A 154 0.93 -0.63 -15.59
C GLN A 154 2.21 -0.30 -14.80
N LEU A 155 2.10 0.52 -13.75
CA LEU A 155 3.24 0.93 -12.90
C LEU A 155 3.44 -0.01 -11.70
N ILE A 156 2.61 -1.04 -11.56
CA ILE A 156 2.77 -2.06 -10.53
C ILE A 156 3.88 -3.05 -10.91
N GLU A 157 4.10 -3.33 -12.21
CA GLU A 157 5.16 -4.25 -12.65
C GLU A 157 6.58 -3.73 -12.34
N GLN A 158 6.84 -2.42 -12.42
CA GLN A 158 8.19 -1.87 -12.18
C GLN A 158 8.58 -1.70 -10.70
N MET A 159 7.67 -1.96 -9.75
CA MET A 159 8.04 -2.02 -8.33
C MET A 159 8.52 -3.42 -7.89
N PHE A 160 8.41 -4.43 -8.77
CA PHE A 160 8.78 -5.81 -8.45
C PHE A 160 10.22 -6.19 -8.80
N GLU A 161 10.96 -5.32 -9.50
CA GLU A 161 12.32 -5.62 -9.93
C GLU A 161 13.34 -5.13 -8.89
N GLY A 162 13.49 -5.92 -7.83
CA GLY A 162 14.78 -6.27 -7.22
C GLY A 162 15.58 -5.16 -6.53
N ASP A 163 15.28 -4.92 -5.25
CA ASP A 163 16.36 -4.71 -4.28
C ASP A 163 16.05 -5.54 -3.02
N GLU A 164 16.42 -6.82 -3.05
CA GLU A 164 16.33 -7.77 -1.92
C GLU A 164 17.31 -7.44 -0.78
N SER A 165 17.95 -6.26 -0.81
CA SER A 165 18.72 -5.79 0.33
C SER A 165 17.73 -5.42 1.45
N GLY A 166 17.51 -6.38 2.37
CA GLY A 166 16.71 -6.28 3.60
C GLY A 166 17.21 -5.20 4.55
N GLY A 167 17.19 -3.95 4.09
CA GLY A 167 17.40 -2.77 4.89
C GLY A 167 16.22 -2.57 5.83
N PRO A 168 16.48 -2.16 7.08
CA PRO A 168 15.46 -1.98 8.08
C PRO A 168 14.43 -1.00 7.55
N GLU A 169 13.22 -1.51 7.33
CA GLU A 169 11.92 -0.83 7.32
C GLU A 169 12.09 0.69 7.36
N SER A 170 12.51 1.26 6.22
CA SER A 170 12.68 2.70 6.14
C SER A 170 11.27 3.23 6.29
N ASP A 171 11.00 3.83 7.44
CA ASP A 171 9.72 4.41 7.82
C ASP A 171 9.38 5.45 6.75
N THR A 172 8.74 4.98 5.68
CA THR A 172 8.48 5.77 4.50
C THR A 172 7.39 6.72 4.92
N THR A 173 7.82 7.91 5.35
CA THR A 173 6.96 9.01 5.72
C THR A 173 6.08 9.32 4.51
N VAL A 174 4.84 8.84 4.55
CA VAL A 174 3.91 9.04 3.46
C VAL A 174 3.48 10.49 3.50
N THR A 175 3.97 11.24 2.51
CA THR A 175 3.59 12.63 2.31
C THR A 175 2.25 12.67 1.59
N MET A 176 1.22 13.22 2.25
CA MET A 176 -0.08 13.43 1.63
C MET A 176 0.00 14.62 0.67
N TYR A 177 0.36 14.40 -0.59
CA TYR A 177 0.63 15.49 -1.54
C TYR A 177 -0.59 16.42 -1.75
N GLY A 178 -1.81 15.88 -1.72
CA GLY A 178 -3.03 16.70 -1.81
C GLY A 178 -3.12 17.76 -0.70
N LEU A 179 -2.72 17.41 0.52
CA LEU A 179 -2.68 18.35 1.65
C LEU A 179 -1.60 19.44 1.46
N VAL A 180 -0.45 19.08 0.89
CA VAL A 180 0.62 20.03 0.56
C VAL A 180 0.17 21.04 -0.49
N ILE A 181 -0.49 20.58 -1.56
CA ILE A 181 -1.02 21.44 -2.62
C ILE A 181 -2.10 22.39 -2.05
N SER A 182 -2.98 21.88 -1.17
CA SER A 182 -4.00 22.70 -0.49
C SER A 182 -3.37 23.82 0.35
N THR A 183 -2.33 23.52 1.14
CA THR A 183 -1.61 24.53 1.93
C THR A 183 -0.83 25.52 1.07
N LEU A 184 -0.31 25.08 -0.08
CA LEU A 184 0.28 26.01 -1.05
C LEU A 184 -0.78 26.96 -1.62
N ALA A 185 -1.96 26.46 -1.95
CA ALA A 185 -3.07 27.28 -2.44
C ALA A 185 -3.51 28.33 -1.41
N SER A 186 -3.68 27.95 -0.14
CA SER A 186 -4.07 28.87 0.94
C SER A 186 -3.02 29.98 1.18
N LYS A 187 -1.74 29.65 1.05
CA LYS A 187 -0.63 30.62 1.13
C LYS A 187 -0.57 31.57 -0.07
N ILE A 188 -0.79 31.07 -1.29
CA ILE A 188 -0.85 31.90 -2.51
C ILE A 188 -1.96 32.95 -2.37
N VAL A 189 -3.14 32.56 -1.90
CA VAL A 189 -4.25 33.50 -1.67
C VAL A 189 -3.84 34.55 -0.64
N SER A 190 -3.32 34.13 0.51
CA SER A 190 -2.88 35.06 1.56
C SER A 190 -1.83 36.07 1.09
N PHE A 191 -0.87 35.63 0.27
CA PHE A 191 0.19 36.49 -0.27
C PHE A 191 -0.30 37.46 -1.35
N THR A 192 -1.36 37.11 -2.08
CA THR A 192 -1.85 37.91 -3.21
C THR A 192 -2.89 38.97 -2.83
N ILE A 193 -3.47 38.92 -1.62
CA ILE A 193 -4.46 39.89 -1.15
C ILE A 193 -3.97 41.36 -1.24
N PRO A 194 -2.75 41.71 -0.81
CA PRO A 194 -2.27 43.09 -0.94
C PRO A 194 -2.18 43.56 -2.40
N LEU A 195 -1.86 42.65 -3.33
CA LEU A 195 -1.82 42.97 -4.77
C LEU A 195 -3.22 43.28 -5.29
N VAL A 196 -4.21 42.47 -4.94
CA VAL A 196 -5.61 42.68 -5.34
C VAL A 196 -6.17 43.96 -4.73
N LEU A 197 -5.90 44.24 -3.45
CA LEU A 197 -6.33 45.48 -2.78
C LEU A 197 -5.64 46.73 -3.35
N SER A 198 -4.37 46.61 -3.77
CA SER A 198 -3.67 47.69 -4.48
C SER A 198 -4.33 48.02 -5.81
N VAL A 199 -4.75 47.01 -6.58
CA VAL A 199 -5.52 47.21 -7.82
C VAL A 199 -6.90 47.78 -7.51
N PHE A 200 -7.56 47.31 -6.46
CA PHE A 200 -8.85 47.84 -6.00
C PHE A 200 -8.81 49.33 -5.64
N ALA A 201 -7.67 49.84 -5.15
CA ALA A 201 -7.51 51.25 -4.86
C ALA A 201 -7.69 52.16 -6.10
N TYR A 202 -7.52 51.63 -7.33
CA TYR A 202 -7.87 52.37 -8.55
C TYR A 202 -9.39 52.59 -8.68
N LEU A 203 -10.23 51.63 -8.27
CA LEU A 203 -11.68 51.83 -8.24
C LEU A 203 -12.06 52.94 -7.25
N LEU A 204 -11.40 52.97 -6.09
CA LEU A 204 -11.60 54.04 -5.10
C LEU A 204 -11.15 55.40 -5.62
N ALA A 205 -10.02 55.45 -6.34
CA ALA A 205 -9.52 56.66 -6.98
C ALA A 205 -10.53 57.22 -8.00
N ASP A 206 -11.13 56.37 -8.82
CA ASP A 206 -12.15 56.78 -9.78
C ASP A 206 -13.42 57.30 -9.09
N VAL A 207 -13.92 56.60 -8.05
CA VAL A 207 -15.08 57.07 -7.25
C VAL A 207 -14.80 58.45 -6.65
N TRP A 208 -13.58 58.67 -6.16
CA TRP A 208 -13.15 59.98 -5.67
C TRP A 208 -13.17 61.04 -6.77
N ILE A 209 -12.53 60.78 -7.91
CA ILE A 209 -12.46 61.74 -9.03
C ILE A 209 -13.87 62.12 -9.49
N ARG A 210 -14.78 61.16 -9.62
CA ARG A 210 -16.19 61.44 -9.97
C ARG A 210 -16.90 62.30 -8.93
N ALA A 211 -16.68 62.03 -7.63
CA ALA A 211 -17.23 62.84 -6.54
C ALA A 211 -16.75 64.31 -6.60
N GLN A 212 -15.46 64.53 -6.92
CA GLN A 212 -14.89 65.86 -7.13
C GLN A 212 -15.49 66.57 -8.33
N ILE A 213 -15.59 65.88 -9.48
CA ILE A 213 -16.15 66.44 -10.72
C ILE A 213 -17.60 66.89 -10.52
N ASN A 214 -18.40 66.08 -9.83
CA ASN A 214 -19.80 66.37 -9.55
C ASN A 214 -19.99 67.47 -8.48
N ARG A 215 -18.90 68.03 -7.92
CA ARG A 215 -18.88 69.02 -6.83
C ARG A 215 -19.73 68.63 -5.63
N ASN A 216 -19.93 67.33 -5.43
CA ASN A 216 -20.78 66.83 -4.37
C ASN A 216 -19.97 66.75 -3.08
N LYS A 217 -19.88 67.87 -2.36
CA LYS A 217 -19.05 68.00 -1.14
C LYS A 217 -19.38 66.94 -0.07
N SER A 218 -20.62 66.44 -0.01
CA SER A 218 -21.00 65.39 0.96
C SER A 218 -20.52 63.99 0.57
N SER A 219 -20.07 63.79 -0.67
CA SER A 219 -19.49 62.52 -1.12
C SER A 219 -17.96 62.45 -0.97
N LEU A 220 -17.33 63.58 -0.63
CA LEU A 220 -15.89 63.65 -0.41
C LEU A 220 -15.55 63.20 1.02
N PRO A 221 -14.45 62.46 1.21
CA PRO A 221 -14.06 61.99 2.53
C PRO A 221 -13.55 63.16 3.38
N THR A 222 -13.92 63.17 4.66
CA THR A 222 -13.24 64.00 5.65
C THR A 222 -11.79 63.53 5.83
N PRO A 223 -10.87 64.36 6.35
CA PRO A 223 -9.47 63.95 6.57
C PRO A 223 -9.33 62.67 7.41
N MET A 224 -10.19 62.50 8.42
CA MET A 224 -10.23 61.28 9.23
C MET A 224 -10.70 60.07 8.41
N GLN A 225 -11.77 60.21 7.62
CA GLN A 225 -12.26 59.14 6.74
C GLN A 225 -11.24 58.78 5.66
N TYR A 226 -10.51 59.76 5.13
CA TYR A 226 -9.40 59.52 4.21
C TYR A 226 -8.28 58.71 4.88
N GLY A 227 -7.90 59.06 6.11
CA GLY A 227 -6.94 58.28 6.90
C GLY A 227 -7.35 56.82 7.06
N HIS A 228 -8.63 56.54 7.30
CA HIS A 228 -9.16 55.18 7.33
C HIS A 228 -9.05 54.47 5.98
N ILE A 229 -9.38 55.14 4.86
CA ILE A 229 -9.29 54.53 3.52
C ILE A 229 -7.84 54.18 3.18
N VAL A 230 -6.90 55.08 3.45
CA VAL A 230 -5.46 54.82 3.24
C VAL A 230 -4.99 53.68 4.12
N SER A 231 -5.38 53.65 5.39
CA SER A 231 -5.03 52.57 6.32
C SER A 231 -5.53 51.20 5.83
N LEU A 232 -6.78 51.15 5.37
CA LEU A 232 -7.41 49.95 4.80
C LEU A 232 -6.71 49.47 3.52
N CYS A 233 -6.37 50.37 2.60
CA CYS A 233 -5.75 50.02 1.32
C CYS A 233 -4.27 49.65 1.44
N SER A 234 -3.55 50.19 2.43
CA SER A 234 -2.11 50.00 2.59
C SER A 234 -1.74 48.78 3.43
N THR A 235 -2.42 48.58 4.57
CA THR A 235 -2.04 47.54 5.55
C THR A 235 -3.00 46.37 5.59
N ALA A 236 -4.24 46.55 5.13
CA ALA A 236 -5.30 45.54 5.16
C ALA A 236 -5.37 44.78 6.49
N SER A 237 -5.17 45.46 7.62
CA SER A 237 -5.04 44.84 8.93
C SER A 237 -6.39 44.75 9.65
N ILE A 238 -6.57 43.74 10.50
CA ILE A 238 -7.76 43.60 11.37
C ILE A 238 -7.95 44.85 12.24
N VAL A 239 -6.85 45.47 12.69
CA VAL A 239 -6.88 46.71 13.47
C VAL A 239 -7.47 47.86 12.66
N SER A 240 -6.99 48.08 11.43
CA SER A 240 -7.53 49.12 10.53
C SER A 240 -9.01 48.90 10.21
N LEU A 241 -9.42 47.65 10.09
CA LEU A 241 -10.81 47.25 9.89
C LEU A 241 -11.67 47.57 11.12
N PHE A 242 -11.20 47.22 12.31
CA PHE A 242 -11.91 47.48 13.56
C PHE A 242 -12.07 48.97 13.84
N ASP A 243 -11.00 49.76 13.65
CA ASP A 243 -11.05 51.20 13.83
C ASP A 243 -12.04 51.86 12.86
N THR A 244 -12.04 51.39 11.60
CA THR A 244 -13.02 51.85 10.61
C THR A 244 -14.44 51.40 10.97
N ALA A 245 -14.64 50.16 11.41
CA ALA A 245 -15.96 49.66 11.84
C ALA A 245 -16.50 50.46 13.02
N LYS A 246 -15.66 50.75 14.02
CA LYS A 246 -16.00 51.66 15.13
C LYS A 246 -16.36 53.04 14.62
N HIS A 247 -15.62 53.56 13.63
CA HIS A 247 -15.94 54.80 12.93
C HIS A 247 -17.21 54.71 12.06
N LEU A 248 -17.71 53.53 11.69
CA LEU A 248 -18.99 53.35 10.99
C LEU A 248 -20.17 53.17 11.95
N VAL A 249 -19.95 52.56 13.12
CA VAL A 249 -21.00 52.16 14.08
C VAL A 249 -21.37 53.24 15.10
N SER A 250 -20.43 54.07 15.58
CA SER A 250 -20.80 55.11 16.58
C SER A 250 -21.86 56.11 16.09
N GLU A 251 -22.57 56.72 17.04
CA GLU A 251 -23.88 57.33 16.83
C GLU A 251 -23.96 58.34 15.67
N ARG A 252 -24.95 58.12 14.78
CA ARG A 252 -25.25 58.98 13.62
C ARG A 252 -25.47 60.45 13.98
N LYS A 253 -25.92 60.75 15.20
CA LYS A 253 -26.23 62.13 15.64
C LYS A 253 -25.00 63.03 15.75
N LYS A 254 -23.79 62.47 15.83
CA LYS A 254 -22.53 63.23 16.00
C LYS A 254 -21.63 63.21 14.76
N ARG A 255 -22.09 62.67 13.62
CA ARG A 255 -21.22 62.32 12.49
C ARG A 255 -21.63 62.99 11.19
N THR A 256 -20.62 63.37 10.41
CA THR A 256 -20.78 63.71 8.99
C THR A 256 -21.16 62.46 8.19
N ALA A 257 -21.91 62.65 7.11
CA ALA A 257 -22.33 61.55 6.24
C ALA A 257 -21.13 60.70 5.80
N THR A 258 -21.25 59.37 5.91
CA THR A 258 -20.19 58.45 5.52
C THR A 258 -20.08 58.40 3.99
N PRO A 259 -18.90 58.66 3.41
CA PRO A 259 -18.74 58.64 1.96
C PRO A 259 -18.81 57.19 1.45
N SER A 260 -19.41 56.99 0.29
CA SER A 260 -19.59 55.65 -0.32
C SER A 260 -18.26 54.93 -0.56
N MET A 261 -17.19 55.67 -0.88
CA MET A 261 -15.84 55.12 -1.02
C MET A 261 -15.29 54.48 0.26
N LEU A 262 -15.60 55.02 1.45
CA LEU A 262 -15.16 54.40 2.71
C LEU A 262 -15.89 53.07 2.93
N ILE A 263 -17.19 53.03 2.67
CA ILE A 263 -17.99 51.80 2.77
C ILE A 263 -17.47 50.76 1.77
N LEU A 264 -17.21 51.17 0.53
CA LEU A 264 -16.70 50.29 -0.52
C LEU A 264 -15.31 49.74 -0.17
N ALA A 265 -14.39 50.57 0.33
CA ALA A 265 -13.07 50.15 0.82
C ALA A 265 -13.18 49.17 2.00
N PHE A 266 -14.01 49.49 2.98
CA PHE A 266 -14.26 48.64 4.14
C PHE A 266 -14.81 47.27 3.73
N MET A 267 -15.82 47.24 2.85
CA MET A 267 -16.42 46.00 2.38
C MET A 267 -15.45 45.15 1.56
N ALA A 268 -14.59 45.75 0.74
CA ALA A 268 -13.59 45.01 -0.02
C ALA A 268 -12.53 44.37 0.87
N VAL A 269 -11.97 45.14 1.83
CA VAL A 269 -10.99 44.60 2.79
C VAL A 269 -11.64 43.53 3.68
N LEU A 270 -12.86 43.77 4.18
CA LEU A 270 -13.60 42.79 4.97
C LEU A 270 -13.81 41.49 4.18
N THR A 271 -14.27 41.58 2.92
CA THR A 271 -14.53 40.41 2.08
C THR A 271 -13.25 39.63 1.82
N SER A 272 -12.14 40.30 1.49
CA SER A 272 -10.85 39.65 1.26
C SER A 272 -10.30 38.96 2.51
N LEU A 273 -10.39 39.60 3.68
CA LEU A 273 -9.94 39.02 4.95
C LEU A 273 -10.81 37.83 5.39
N VAL A 274 -12.12 37.96 5.25
CA VAL A 274 -13.08 36.90 5.56
C VAL A 274 -12.86 35.70 4.63
N LEU A 275 -12.73 35.93 3.33
CA LEU A 275 -12.49 34.88 2.35
C LEU A 275 -11.16 34.16 2.60
N SER A 276 -10.08 34.92 2.87
CA SER A 276 -8.78 34.35 3.24
C SER A 276 -8.85 33.49 4.49
N SER A 277 -9.54 33.98 5.51
CA SER A 277 -9.72 33.27 6.79
C SER A 277 -10.54 32.00 6.60
N PHE A 278 -11.60 32.02 5.78
CA PHE A 278 -12.37 30.82 5.45
C PHE A 278 -11.56 29.82 4.63
N ILE A 279 -10.72 30.25 3.69
CA ILE A 279 -9.81 29.36 2.94
C ILE A 279 -8.83 28.69 3.89
N SER A 280 -8.21 29.44 4.80
CA SER A 280 -7.31 28.89 5.80
C SER A 280 -8.03 27.93 6.77
N LEU A 281 -9.25 28.25 7.18
CA LEU A 281 -10.04 27.38 8.05
C LEU A 281 -10.46 26.09 7.33
N ALA A 282 -10.83 26.18 6.05
CA ALA A 282 -11.15 25.02 5.22
C ALA A 282 -9.92 24.13 4.98
N ASP A 283 -8.74 24.73 4.77
CA ASP A 283 -7.47 23.99 4.68
C ASP A 283 -7.17 23.25 5.99
N VAL A 284 -7.24 23.93 7.13
CA VAL A 284 -7.07 23.30 8.45
C VAL A 284 -8.11 22.20 8.68
N TRP A 285 -9.36 22.42 8.28
CA TRP A 285 -10.41 21.41 8.38
C TRP A 285 -10.13 20.18 7.49
N LEU A 286 -9.61 20.40 6.28
CA LEU A 286 -9.19 19.32 5.39
C LEU A 286 -8.05 18.50 6.00
N HIS A 287 -7.02 19.17 6.54
CA HIS A 287 -5.91 18.52 7.24
C HIS A 287 -6.35 17.74 8.48
N ALA A 288 -7.31 18.29 9.25
CA ALA A 288 -7.78 17.67 10.49
C ALA A 288 -8.60 16.39 10.26
N VAL A 289 -9.26 16.26 9.11
CA VAL A 289 -10.16 15.12 8.82
C VAL A 289 -9.58 14.19 7.74
N ALA A 290 -8.51 14.59 7.05
CA ALA A 290 -7.80 13.70 6.14
C ALA A 290 -7.15 12.55 6.93
N THR A 291 -7.36 11.32 6.47
CA THR A 291 -6.81 10.12 7.09
C THR A 291 -6.08 9.28 6.06
N THR A 292 -4.97 8.67 6.44
CA THR A 292 -4.32 7.61 5.66
C THR A 292 -4.74 6.25 6.17
N PHE A 293 -4.90 5.30 5.26
CA PHE A 293 -5.10 3.90 5.59
C PHE A 293 -4.38 3.01 4.58
N THR A 294 -4.11 1.77 4.97
CA THR A 294 -3.51 0.78 4.06
C THR A 294 -4.62 0.12 3.26
N TYR A 295 -4.52 0.17 1.94
CA TYR A 295 -5.42 -0.49 1.02
C TYR A 295 -4.69 -1.65 0.36
N GLU A 296 -5.24 -2.84 0.49
CA GLU A 296 -4.74 -4.05 -0.14
C GLU A 296 -5.39 -4.22 -1.51
N PHE A 297 -4.56 -4.37 -2.54
CA PHE A 297 -4.98 -4.68 -3.89
C PHE A 297 -4.44 -6.06 -4.26
N SER A 298 -5.30 -6.86 -4.90
CA SER A 298 -4.94 -8.15 -5.46
C SER A 298 -4.48 -7.96 -6.90
N VAL A 299 -3.23 -8.27 -7.19
CA VAL A 299 -2.65 -8.20 -8.53
C VAL A 299 -2.42 -9.63 -9.00
N PRO A 300 -2.87 -10.02 -10.21
CA PRO A 300 -2.57 -11.35 -10.73
C PRO A 300 -1.06 -11.54 -10.85
N ILE A 301 -0.55 -12.68 -10.39
CA ILE A 301 0.87 -13.01 -10.48
C ILE A 301 1.18 -13.44 -11.92
N PRO A 302 2.14 -12.81 -12.62
CA PRO A 302 2.58 -13.28 -13.92
C PRO A 302 3.04 -14.74 -13.87
N ASN A 303 2.76 -15.53 -14.92
CA ASN A 303 3.12 -16.95 -14.95
C ASN A 303 4.61 -17.22 -14.69
N ALA A 304 5.50 -16.30 -15.08
CA ALA A 304 6.94 -16.42 -14.89
C ALA A 304 7.39 -16.25 -13.43
N THR A 305 6.56 -15.65 -12.58
CA THR A 305 6.86 -15.37 -11.16
C THR A 305 5.92 -16.11 -10.21
N LEU A 306 5.11 -17.06 -10.72
CA LEU A 306 4.29 -17.92 -9.88
C LEU A 306 5.18 -18.73 -8.93
N PRO A 307 4.81 -18.87 -7.65
CA PRO A 307 5.62 -19.63 -6.71
C PRO A 307 5.54 -21.13 -7.02
N VAL A 308 6.61 -21.84 -6.68
CA VAL A 308 6.73 -23.29 -6.82
C VAL A 308 5.94 -23.96 -5.70
N MET A 309 4.67 -24.28 -5.96
CA MET A 309 3.74 -24.86 -4.98
C MET A 309 3.11 -26.20 -5.39
N GLY A 310 3.01 -26.47 -6.69
CA GLY A 310 2.49 -27.75 -7.18
C GLY A 310 3.45 -28.90 -6.91
N SER A 311 2.99 -30.12 -7.17
CA SER A 311 3.79 -31.34 -7.08
C SER A 311 3.55 -32.23 -8.30
N GLN A 312 4.64 -32.82 -8.81
CA GLN A 312 4.61 -33.88 -9.81
C GLN A 312 5.67 -34.94 -9.49
N ILE A 313 5.50 -36.16 -10.02
CA ILE A 313 6.51 -37.20 -9.86
C ILE A 313 7.71 -36.88 -10.77
N ASN A 314 8.90 -36.82 -10.18
CA ASN A 314 10.13 -36.66 -10.91
C ASN A 314 10.47 -37.96 -11.64
N LYS A 315 10.15 -37.99 -12.94
CA LYS A 315 10.36 -39.17 -13.80
C LYS A 315 11.83 -39.54 -13.98
N THR A 316 12.77 -38.64 -13.69
CA THR A 316 14.21 -38.95 -13.76
C THR A 316 14.67 -39.75 -12.54
N VAL A 317 14.05 -39.51 -11.37
CA VAL A 317 14.34 -40.23 -10.12
C VAL A 317 13.51 -41.52 -10.05
N CYS A 318 12.25 -41.47 -10.48
CA CYS A 318 11.32 -42.58 -10.52
C CYS A 318 10.80 -42.77 -11.95
N PRO A 319 11.52 -43.50 -12.82
CA PRO A 319 11.12 -43.70 -14.22
C PRO A 319 9.85 -44.55 -14.38
N GLY A 320 9.40 -45.17 -13.29
CA GLY A 320 8.23 -46.03 -13.25
C GLY A 320 8.53 -47.31 -12.45
N PRO A 321 7.60 -48.27 -12.47
CA PRO A 321 7.79 -49.56 -11.84
C PRO A 321 9.00 -50.30 -12.44
N VAL A 322 9.72 -51.04 -11.61
CA VAL A 322 10.87 -51.84 -12.04
C VAL A 322 10.55 -53.34 -11.90
N PRO A 323 11.06 -54.21 -12.78
CA PRO A 323 10.95 -55.65 -12.59
C PRO A 323 11.59 -56.05 -11.24
N PHE A 324 10.89 -56.87 -10.45
CA PHE A 324 11.39 -57.35 -9.17
C PHE A 324 12.70 -58.15 -9.32
N ILE A 325 12.83 -58.92 -10.40
CA ILE A 325 14.08 -59.57 -10.82
C ILE A 325 14.49 -58.99 -12.18
N ALA A 326 15.67 -58.35 -12.23
CA ALA A 326 16.17 -57.72 -13.46
C ALA A 326 16.30 -58.69 -14.66
N SER A 327 16.50 -59.99 -14.41
CA SER A 327 16.58 -61.02 -15.45
C SER A 327 15.23 -61.53 -15.96
N GLN A 328 14.11 -61.09 -15.39
CA GLN A 328 12.74 -61.48 -15.79
C GLN A 328 11.89 -60.25 -16.13
N PRO A 329 11.97 -59.73 -17.37
CA PRO A 329 11.22 -58.53 -17.78
C PRO A 329 9.70 -58.75 -17.85
N GLU A 330 9.23 -60.00 -17.96
CA GLU A 330 7.81 -60.37 -17.88
C GLU A 330 7.36 -60.72 -16.45
N GLY A 331 8.25 -60.54 -15.48
CA GLY A 331 8.02 -60.86 -14.08
C GLY A 331 7.14 -59.84 -13.35
N PRO A 332 6.87 -60.10 -12.07
CA PRO A 332 6.25 -59.13 -11.18
C PRO A 332 7.06 -57.82 -11.12
N PHE A 333 6.36 -56.71 -11.04
CA PHE A 333 6.90 -55.37 -10.87
C PHE A 333 6.82 -54.94 -9.41
N THR A 334 7.77 -54.10 -9.01
CA THR A 334 7.83 -53.45 -7.70
C THR A 334 7.89 -51.93 -7.89
N ASN A 335 7.80 -51.19 -6.78
CA ASN A 335 7.88 -49.73 -6.81
C ASN A 335 9.27 -49.25 -7.29
N CYS A 336 9.32 -47.99 -7.71
CA CYS A 336 10.52 -47.43 -8.34
C CYS A 336 11.70 -47.19 -7.38
N GLN A 337 11.50 -47.29 -6.06
CA GLN A 337 12.57 -47.21 -5.05
C GLN A 337 13.09 -48.57 -4.59
N HIS A 338 12.69 -49.65 -5.26
CA HIS A 338 13.16 -50.97 -4.91
C HIS A 338 14.69 -51.02 -4.93
N VAL A 339 15.28 -51.35 -3.78
CA VAL A 339 16.70 -51.67 -3.67
C VAL A 339 16.82 -53.13 -4.09
N PRO A 340 17.32 -53.43 -5.30
CA PRO A 340 17.40 -54.82 -5.70
C PRO A 340 18.40 -55.52 -4.79
N THR A 341 17.97 -56.63 -4.21
CA THR A 341 18.87 -57.58 -3.57
C THR A 341 19.83 -58.10 -4.63
N THR A 342 21.12 -57.96 -4.39
CA THR A 342 22.18 -58.52 -5.24
C THR A 342 22.06 -60.04 -5.23
N LEU A 343 21.50 -60.60 -6.30
CA LEU A 343 21.58 -62.02 -6.60
C LEU A 343 22.78 -62.22 -7.58
N GLY A 344 24.01 -62.13 -7.07
CA GLY A 344 25.25 -62.23 -7.87
C GLY A 344 25.85 -60.89 -8.34
N ASP A 345 26.58 -60.90 -9.47
CA ASP A 345 27.39 -59.77 -10.00
C ASP A 345 26.58 -58.65 -10.71
N LEU A 346 25.25 -58.73 -10.74
CA LEU A 346 24.38 -57.71 -11.39
C LEU A 346 23.76 -56.79 -10.33
N THR A 347 24.43 -55.67 -10.06
CA THR A 347 23.91 -54.57 -9.22
C THR A 347 23.10 -53.59 -10.07
N VAL A 348 21.78 -53.55 -9.87
CA VAL A 348 20.87 -52.63 -10.58
C VAL A 348 20.29 -51.64 -9.57
N ASN A 349 21.13 -50.86 -8.87
CA ASN A 349 20.65 -49.99 -7.78
C ASN A 349 19.87 -48.78 -8.32
N TRP A 350 18.54 -48.81 -8.21
CA TRP A 350 17.68 -47.64 -8.47
C TRP A 350 17.31 -46.88 -7.19
N GLY A 351 17.23 -47.57 -6.04
CA GLY A 351 16.99 -46.94 -4.75
C GLY A 351 18.26 -46.31 -4.16
N ASP A 352 18.14 -45.07 -3.68
CA ASP A 352 19.18 -44.40 -2.89
C ASP A 352 18.74 -44.37 -1.41
N ALA A 353 19.52 -45.03 -0.55
CA ALA A 353 19.28 -45.06 0.89
C ALA A 353 19.28 -43.66 1.54
N SER A 354 19.90 -42.67 0.88
CA SER A 354 19.88 -41.27 1.32
C SER A 354 18.47 -40.67 1.32
N LEU A 355 17.56 -41.20 0.47
CA LEU A 355 16.17 -40.74 0.34
C LEU A 355 15.34 -41.07 1.60
N ILE A 356 15.72 -42.09 2.37
CA ILE A 356 15.09 -42.42 3.65
C ILE A 356 15.19 -41.24 4.62
N GLY A 357 16.36 -40.58 4.67
CA GLY A 357 16.60 -39.45 5.56
C GLY A 357 15.65 -38.29 5.27
N GLU A 358 15.42 -37.99 3.99
CA GLU A 358 14.47 -36.97 3.55
C GLU A 358 13.03 -37.38 3.89
N GLY A 359 12.65 -38.65 3.67
CA GLY A 359 11.31 -39.15 4.01
C GLY A 359 10.98 -39.02 5.50
N VAL A 360 11.91 -39.39 6.38
CA VAL A 360 11.77 -39.20 7.84
C VAL A 360 11.72 -37.71 8.19
N ALA A 361 12.53 -36.87 7.55
CA ALA A 361 12.52 -35.43 7.77
C ALA A 361 11.17 -34.80 7.37
N VAL A 362 10.58 -35.22 6.24
CA VAL A 362 9.25 -34.76 5.80
C VAL A 362 8.15 -35.28 6.73
N HIS A 363 8.21 -36.54 7.18
CA HIS A 363 7.21 -37.10 8.10
C HIS A 363 7.15 -36.32 9.43
N ARG A 364 8.32 -35.84 9.88
CA ARG A 364 8.46 -34.99 11.07
C ARG A 364 8.38 -33.48 10.77
N ASN A 365 8.07 -33.10 9.53
CA ASN A 365 8.02 -31.70 9.05
C ASN A 365 9.31 -30.88 9.29
N TYR A 366 10.46 -31.55 9.38
CA TYR A 366 11.81 -30.97 9.50
C TYR A 366 12.56 -30.82 8.16
N SER A 367 12.02 -31.37 7.06
CA SER A 367 12.61 -31.18 5.75
C SER A 367 12.66 -29.71 5.35
N LEU A 368 13.70 -29.35 4.59
CA LEU A 368 13.89 -28.03 3.99
C LEU A 368 13.15 -27.90 2.64
N LYS A 369 12.66 -29.00 2.07
CA LYS A 369 12.05 -29.04 0.74
C LYS A 369 10.53 -29.17 0.82
N SER A 370 10.05 -30.10 1.63
CA SER A 370 8.64 -30.47 1.67
C SER A 370 8.12 -30.65 3.09
N GLN A 371 6.82 -30.59 3.25
CA GLN A 371 6.12 -30.84 4.51
C GLN A 371 4.77 -31.51 4.22
N ILE A 372 4.23 -32.23 5.20
CA ILE A 372 2.90 -32.81 5.13
C ILE A 372 1.94 -31.98 5.96
N GLN A 373 0.80 -31.65 5.36
CA GLN A 373 -0.29 -30.92 5.98
C GLN A 373 -1.59 -31.72 5.86
N GLN A 374 -2.35 -31.77 6.95
CA GLN A 374 -3.70 -32.29 6.95
C GLN A 374 -4.64 -31.18 6.47
N ILE A 375 -5.49 -31.47 5.47
CA ILE A 375 -6.46 -30.50 4.91
C ILE A 375 -7.86 -30.77 5.49
N GLU A 376 -8.26 -32.04 5.51
CA GLU A 376 -9.52 -32.52 6.08
C GLU A 376 -9.20 -33.69 7.02
N ASP A 377 -10.17 -34.13 7.83
CA ASP A 377 -9.97 -35.07 8.96
C ASP A 377 -9.04 -36.26 8.66
N ASP A 378 -9.16 -36.89 7.48
CA ASP A 378 -8.30 -38.03 7.10
C ASP A 378 -7.51 -37.81 5.81
N LEU A 379 -7.44 -36.57 5.31
CA LEU A 379 -6.80 -36.25 4.02
C LEU A 379 -5.50 -35.47 4.24
N PHE A 380 -4.38 -36.15 4.02
CA PHE A 380 -3.04 -35.57 4.11
C PHE A 380 -2.54 -35.21 2.72
N THR A 381 -1.92 -34.05 2.56
CA THR A 381 -1.28 -33.60 1.32
C THR A 381 0.19 -33.28 1.56
N ILE A 382 1.01 -33.43 0.52
CA ILE A 382 2.36 -32.89 0.51
C ILE A 382 2.37 -31.46 -0.03
N LEU A 383 3.21 -30.60 0.56
CA LEU A 383 3.39 -29.20 0.21
C LEU A 383 4.88 -28.85 0.22
N PRO A 384 5.32 -27.79 -0.46
CA PRO A 384 6.66 -27.25 -0.25
C PRO A 384 6.80 -26.73 1.18
N LYS A 385 8.04 -26.73 1.68
CA LYS A 385 8.38 -26.20 3.01
C LYS A 385 8.13 -24.70 3.08
N ASP A 386 8.59 -23.97 2.08
CA ASP A 386 8.48 -22.52 2.00
C ASP A 386 7.17 -22.13 1.29
N LEU A 387 6.22 -21.62 2.06
CA LEU A 387 4.93 -21.13 1.54
C LEU A 387 4.99 -19.59 1.41
N PRO A 388 4.43 -19.01 0.33
CA PRO A 388 4.48 -17.57 0.09
C PRO A 388 3.70 -16.78 1.16
N THR A 389 4.30 -15.74 1.73
CA THR A 389 3.74 -15.03 2.90
C THR A 389 2.76 -13.90 2.57
N SER A 390 2.67 -13.46 1.31
CA SER A 390 1.82 -12.33 0.88
C SER A 390 1.04 -12.63 -0.41
N SER A 391 0.27 -13.71 -0.39
CA SER A 391 -0.44 -14.19 -1.57
C SER A 391 -1.85 -14.66 -1.26
N ARG A 392 -2.73 -14.55 -2.25
CA ARG A 392 -4.15 -14.86 -2.14
C ARG A 392 -4.57 -15.76 -3.27
N ASN A 393 -5.39 -16.76 -2.93
CA ASN A 393 -5.99 -17.68 -3.87
C ASN A 393 -4.98 -18.28 -4.86
N ILE A 394 -3.79 -18.68 -4.39
CA ILE A 394 -2.85 -19.39 -5.26
C ILE A 394 -3.38 -20.80 -5.46
N THR A 395 -3.64 -21.15 -6.71
CA THR A 395 -4.14 -22.48 -7.07
C THR A 395 -3.00 -23.35 -7.58
N PHE A 396 -2.94 -24.60 -7.12
CA PHE A 396 -1.93 -25.58 -7.55
C PHE A 396 -2.45 -27.00 -7.37
N THR A 397 -1.79 -27.97 -8.01
CA THR A 397 -2.12 -29.40 -7.85
C THR A 397 -1.08 -30.10 -6.99
N SER A 398 -1.51 -30.97 -6.08
CA SER A 398 -0.63 -31.82 -5.28
C SER A 398 -1.18 -33.25 -5.16
N PHE A 399 -0.43 -34.10 -4.47
CA PHE A 399 -0.83 -35.46 -4.12
C PHE A 399 -1.33 -35.53 -2.69
N ALA A 400 -2.42 -36.27 -2.51
CA ALA A 400 -2.99 -36.52 -1.20
C ALA A 400 -3.26 -38.01 -0.98
N MET A 401 -3.33 -38.40 0.29
CA MET A 401 -3.65 -39.76 0.71
C MET A 401 -4.65 -39.76 1.85
N THR A 402 -5.49 -40.77 1.85
CA THR A 402 -6.26 -41.18 3.01
C THR A 402 -6.08 -42.68 3.23
N THR A 403 -6.06 -43.06 4.51
CA THR A 403 -5.94 -44.45 4.94
C THR A 403 -7.14 -44.75 5.83
N ARG A 404 -7.63 -45.97 5.77
CA ARG A 404 -8.61 -46.49 6.73
C ARG A 404 -8.12 -47.81 7.28
N CYS A 405 -7.76 -47.83 8.56
CA CYS A 405 -7.24 -49.03 9.20
C CYS A 405 -8.32 -49.74 10.02
N ARG A 406 -8.32 -51.07 9.97
CA ARG A 406 -9.10 -51.93 10.86
C ARG A 406 -8.16 -52.85 11.62
N PRO A 407 -8.35 -53.03 12.94
CA PRO A 407 -7.56 -53.98 13.69
C PRO A 407 -7.84 -55.42 13.23
N VAL A 408 -6.78 -56.22 13.11
CA VAL A 408 -6.89 -57.64 12.79
C VAL A 408 -7.08 -58.39 14.11
N GLY A 409 -8.24 -59.01 14.31
CA GLY A 409 -8.61 -59.63 15.60
C GLY A 409 -8.41 -61.14 15.69
N ASP A 410 -8.11 -61.82 14.59
CA ASP A 410 -8.11 -63.28 14.50
C ASP A 410 -6.71 -63.91 14.64
N CYS A 411 -5.67 -63.12 14.92
CA CYS A 411 -4.33 -63.67 15.09
C CYS A 411 -4.23 -64.56 16.34
N GLN A 412 -3.42 -65.60 16.24
CA GLN A 412 -3.18 -66.62 17.24
C GLN A 412 -1.68 -66.70 17.54
N ILE A 413 -1.30 -66.63 18.82
CA ILE A 413 0.08 -66.82 19.28
C ILE A 413 0.28 -68.33 19.51
N ALA A 414 1.20 -68.94 18.79
CA ALA A 414 1.56 -70.34 19.00
C ALA A 414 2.35 -70.47 20.32
N LEU A 415 1.83 -71.27 21.25
CA LEU A 415 2.44 -71.52 22.57
C LEU A 415 3.69 -72.42 22.52
N ASN A 416 4.21 -72.75 21.34
CA ASN A 416 5.27 -73.75 21.13
C ASN A 416 6.69 -73.24 21.51
N GLY A 417 6.79 -72.25 22.41
CA GLY A 417 8.05 -71.74 22.95
C GLY A 417 8.78 -70.69 22.09
N ILE A 418 8.41 -70.52 20.81
CA ILE A 418 9.00 -69.51 19.90
C ILE A 418 8.07 -68.29 19.70
N GLY A 419 6.81 -68.37 20.15
CA GLY A 419 5.91 -67.22 20.19
C GLY A 419 5.38 -66.77 18.82
N ASP A 420 5.50 -67.59 17.78
CA ASP A 420 5.04 -67.28 16.42
C ASP A 420 3.59 -66.79 16.41
N LEU A 421 3.35 -65.65 15.76
CA LEU A 421 2.02 -65.08 15.61
C LEU A 421 1.49 -65.39 14.22
N THR A 422 0.34 -66.06 14.16
CA THR A 422 -0.32 -66.47 12.91
C THR A 422 -1.65 -65.74 12.76
N CYS A 423 -1.89 -65.07 11.63
CA CYS A 423 -3.13 -64.38 11.33
C CYS A 423 -3.86 -65.09 10.15
N PRO A 424 -4.89 -65.92 10.42
CA PRO A 424 -5.58 -66.70 9.41
C PRO A 424 -6.38 -65.91 8.36
N SER A 425 -6.73 -64.65 8.63
CA SER A 425 -7.49 -63.79 7.72
C SER A 425 -6.75 -63.43 6.42
N PHE A 426 -5.47 -63.76 6.32
CA PHE A 426 -4.63 -63.53 5.14
C PHE A 426 -4.40 -64.81 4.35
N SER A 427 -4.14 -64.68 3.05
CA SER A 427 -3.93 -65.82 2.14
C SER A 427 -2.59 -65.70 1.38
N PRO A 428 -1.53 -66.42 1.77
CA PRO A 428 -1.47 -67.40 2.86
C PRO A 428 -1.58 -66.75 4.25
N PRO A 429 -1.88 -67.55 5.31
CA PRO A 429 -1.91 -67.04 6.68
C PRO A 429 -0.60 -66.31 7.00
N PHE A 430 -0.72 -65.06 7.46
CA PHE A 430 0.44 -64.23 7.74
C PHE A 430 1.15 -64.75 8.98
N LEU A 431 2.41 -65.14 8.84
CA LEU A 431 3.22 -65.76 9.90
C LEU A 431 4.34 -64.81 10.29
N ILE A 432 4.22 -64.21 11.48
CA ILE A 432 5.31 -63.43 12.06
C ILE A 432 6.17 -64.38 12.88
N GLN A 433 7.32 -64.76 12.33
CA GLN A 433 8.32 -65.52 13.06
C GLN A 433 9.11 -64.56 13.98
N LEU A 434 9.03 -64.77 15.29
CA LEU A 434 9.87 -64.03 16.22
C LEU A 434 11.26 -64.64 16.20
N ASP A 435 12.14 -64.09 15.37
CA ASP A 435 13.54 -64.49 15.39
C ASP A 435 14.19 -64.03 16.70
N THR A 436 14.45 -65.00 17.57
CA THR A 436 15.15 -64.83 18.85
C THR A 436 16.52 -64.17 18.71
N SER A 437 17.15 -64.23 17.54
CA SER A 437 18.45 -63.62 17.27
C SER A 437 18.38 -62.10 17.08
N LEU A 438 17.20 -61.56 16.73
CA LEU A 438 16.96 -60.13 16.54
C LEU A 438 16.65 -59.36 17.84
N ARG A 439 16.80 -59.99 19.01
CA ARG A 439 16.54 -59.39 20.33
C ARG A 439 17.31 -58.07 20.56
N ASN A 440 18.44 -57.89 19.88
CA ASN A 440 19.26 -56.68 20.00
C ASN A 440 18.85 -55.53 19.05
N SER A 441 17.93 -55.76 18.11
CA SER A 441 17.45 -54.76 17.15
C SER A 441 15.94 -54.54 17.33
N SER A 442 15.56 -53.78 18.35
CA SER A 442 14.15 -53.48 18.67
C SER A 442 13.35 -52.80 17.54
N HIS A 443 14.02 -52.26 16.52
CA HIS A 443 13.37 -51.64 15.36
C HIS A 443 13.12 -52.62 14.20
N ALA A 444 13.67 -53.84 14.25
CA ALA A 444 13.63 -54.76 13.11
C ALA A 444 12.28 -55.44 12.88
N MET A 445 11.36 -55.37 13.85
CA MET A 445 10.10 -56.14 13.83
C MET A 445 8.88 -55.33 13.36
N SER A 446 8.91 -54.01 13.45
CA SER A 446 7.86 -53.17 12.86
C SER A 446 7.97 -53.22 11.34
N MET A 447 6.85 -53.46 10.64
CA MET A 447 6.84 -53.54 9.18
C MET A 447 5.48 -53.12 8.59
N LEU A 448 5.55 -52.58 7.38
CA LEU A 448 4.40 -52.32 6.53
C LEU A 448 4.47 -53.22 5.30
N ASN A 449 3.52 -54.13 5.12
CA ASN A 449 3.52 -55.03 3.98
C ASN A 449 2.33 -54.75 3.09
N GLN A 450 2.57 -54.57 1.80
CA GLN A 450 1.48 -54.38 0.86
C GLN A 450 0.75 -55.71 0.58
N PHE A 451 -0.57 -55.64 0.41
CA PHE A 451 -1.41 -56.78 0.06
C PHE A 451 -2.48 -56.39 -0.96
N ASN A 452 -2.98 -57.40 -1.68
CA ASN A 452 -4.09 -57.23 -2.60
C ASN A 452 -5.42 -57.27 -1.84
N ILE A 453 -6.14 -56.15 -1.82
CA ILE A 453 -7.43 -56.01 -1.11
C ILE A 453 -8.45 -57.07 -1.54
N SER A 454 -8.45 -57.48 -2.81
CA SER A 454 -9.45 -58.42 -3.34
C SER A 454 -9.18 -59.86 -2.93
N THR A 455 -7.90 -60.25 -2.80
CA THR A 455 -7.51 -61.63 -2.51
C THR A 455 -6.96 -61.82 -1.09
N ASN A 456 -6.75 -60.74 -0.35
CA ASN A 456 -6.00 -60.71 0.92
C ASN A 456 -4.61 -61.37 0.84
N ALA A 457 -4.02 -61.39 -0.36
CA ALA A 457 -2.70 -61.98 -0.57
C ALA A 457 -1.59 -60.95 -0.36
N THR A 458 -0.63 -61.28 0.50
CA THR A 458 0.57 -60.47 0.73
C THR A 458 1.48 -60.51 -0.48
N ILE A 459 2.17 -59.39 -0.73
CA ILE A 459 2.90 -59.21 -1.98
C ILE A 459 4.40 -59.38 -1.81
N TYR A 460 4.93 -59.27 -0.60
CA TYR A 460 6.38 -59.33 -0.37
C TYR A 460 6.85 -60.58 0.36
N GLU A 461 5.98 -61.55 0.60
CA GLU A 461 6.34 -62.73 1.37
C GLU A 461 6.29 -64.00 0.52
N THR A 462 7.30 -64.15 -0.34
CA THR A 462 7.84 -65.49 -0.60
C THR A 462 8.39 -65.99 0.72
N ALA A 463 7.60 -66.80 1.44
CA ALA A 463 8.15 -67.64 2.49
C ALA A 463 9.28 -68.43 1.85
N ILE A 464 10.53 -68.14 2.23
CA ILE A 464 11.69 -68.95 1.84
C ILE A 464 11.55 -70.29 2.59
N LYS A 465 10.61 -71.13 2.15
CA LYS A 465 10.46 -72.51 2.61
C LYS A 465 11.48 -73.35 1.84
N GLY A 466 12.74 -73.20 2.22
CA GLY A 466 13.84 -74.04 1.77
C GLY A 466 14.13 -73.96 0.26
N ILE A 467 15.04 -73.07 -0.13
CA ILE A 467 15.81 -73.06 -1.40
C ILE A 467 15.01 -72.92 -2.72
N GLU A 468 13.75 -73.32 -2.79
CA GLU A 468 12.89 -73.09 -3.94
C GLU A 468 12.16 -71.75 -3.77
N VAL A 469 12.61 -70.75 -4.53
CA VAL A 469 11.91 -69.46 -4.66
C VAL A 469 10.65 -69.72 -5.50
N GLU A 470 9.51 -69.99 -4.84
CA GLU A 470 8.21 -69.85 -5.49
C GLU A 470 8.10 -68.41 -6.03
N ALA A 471 7.57 -68.26 -7.24
CA ALA A 471 7.68 -67.03 -8.04
C ALA A 471 7.44 -65.76 -7.20
N PRO A 472 8.30 -64.73 -7.33
CA PRO A 472 8.18 -63.53 -6.52
C PRO A 472 6.78 -62.93 -6.63
N ALA A 473 6.24 -62.52 -5.50
CA ALA A 473 4.99 -61.78 -5.49
C ALA A 473 5.32 -60.30 -5.78
N GLY A 474 4.56 -59.73 -6.70
CA GLY A 474 4.64 -58.34 -7.11
C GLY A 474 3.55 -58.08 -8.13
N TYR A 475 3.50 -56.85 -8.64
CA TYR A 475 2.36 -56.40 -9.42
C TYR A 475 2.51 -56.69 -10.89
N ARG A 476 1.39 -56.89 -11.58
CA ARG A 476 1.40 -56.85 -13.04
C ARG A 476 1.40 -55.39 -13.50
N LEU A 477 2.06 -55.11 -14.61
CA LEU A 477 2.21 -53.75 -15.15
C LEU A 477 0.85 -53.07 -15.47
N ASP A 478 -0.19 -53.88 -15.73
CA ASP A 478 -1.56 -53.44 -16.03
C ASP A 478 -2.44 -53.25 -14.78
N SER A 479 -1.93 -53.55 -13.59
CA SER A 479 -2.71 -53.40 -12.35
C SER A 479 -2.70 -51.95 -11.88
N SER A 480 -3.86 -51.37 -11.57
CA SER A 480 -3.91 -50.13 -10.79
C SER A 480 -3.61 -50.45 -9.33
N LEU A 481 -2.56 -49.86 -8.74
CA LEU A 481 -2.27 -50.04 -7.30
C LEU A 481 -3.29 -49.34 -6.40
N ASN A 482 -4.09 -48.45 -6.96
CA ASN A 482 -5.14 -47.74 -6.24
C ASN A 482 -6.47 -48.45 -6.47
N ARG A 483 -7.18 -48.95 -5.45
CA ARG A 483 -6.89 -48.89 -4.00
C ARG A 483 -5.81 -49.89 -3.57
N ALA A 484 -4.95 -49.52 -2.61
CA ALA A 484 -3.89 -50.39 -2.10
C ALA A 484 -4.22 -50.92 -0.69
N GLY A 485 -3.90 -52.18 -0.42
CA GLY A 485 -3.97 -52.76 0.92
C GLY A 485 -2.61 -52.67 1.61
N VAL A 486 -2.57 -52.28 2.88
CA VAL A 486 -1.36 -52.33 3.73
C VAL A 486 -1.64 -53.06 5.03
N HIS A 487 -0.80 -54.05 5.35
CA HIS A 487 -0.70 -54.64 6.66
C HIS A 487 0.26 -53.80 7.49
N VAL A 488 -0.21 -53.39 8.66
CA VAL A 488 0.58 -52.63 9.61
C VAL A 488 0.90 -53.55 10.77
N VAL A 489 2.19 -53.78 11.02
CA VAL A 489 2.69 -54.43 12.24
C VAL A 489 3.55 -53.41 12.96
N LEU A 490 3.08 -52.92 14.12
CA LEU A 490 3.86 -52.05 15.00
C LEU A 490 4.32 -52.86 16.20
N TYR A 491 5.62 -52.81 16.47
CA TYR A 491 6.25 -53.51 17.58
C TYR A 491 6.74 -52.52 18.63
N TYR A 492 6.48 -52.84 19.90
CA TYR A 492 6.90 -52.06 21.04
C TYR A 492 7.59 -52.94 22.08
N ASP A 493 8.77 -52.48 22.52
CA ASP A 493 9.60 -53.13 23.54
C ASP A 493 9.44 -52.43 24.90
N GLN A 494 9.02 -53.18 25.91
CA GLN A 494 8.77 -52.67 27.27
C GLN A 494 10.02 -52.12 27.96
N ASP A 495 11.20 -52.69 27.72
CA ASP A 495 12.40 -52.34 28.51
C ASP A 495 12.88 -50.91 28.25
N ARG A 496 12.49 -50.31 27.12
CA ARG A 496 12.90 -48.96 26.73
C ARG A 496 11.94 -47.87 27.15
N ARG A 497 10.68 -48.19 27.46
CA ARG A 497 9.63 -47.18 27.67
C ARG A 497 8.66 -47.65 28.75
N GLN A 498 8.51 -46.84 29.79
CA GLN A 498 7.67 -47.15 30.95
C GLN A 498 6.19 -47.24 30.53
N PHE A 499 5.75 -48.44 30.12
CA PHE A 499 4.33 -48.72 30.00
C PHE A 499 3.66 -48.55 31.37
N SER A 500 2.50 -47.91 31.40
CA SER A 500 1.71 -47.83 32.61
C SER A 500 1.43 -49.25 33.13
N SER A 501 1.51 -49.41 34.45
CA SER A 501 1.21 -50.67 35.13
C SER A 501 -0.23 -51.15 34.88
N SER A 502 -1.12 -50.30 34.37
CA SER A 502 -2.47 -50.65 33.93
C SER A 502 -2.47 -51.65 32.77
N ILE A 503 -1.61 -51.47 31.76
CA ILE A 503 -1.48 -52.41 30.64
C ILE A 503 -0.92 -53.73 31.17
N ALA A 504 0.15 -53.68 31.96
CA ALA A 504 0.84 -54.85 32.50
C ALA A 504 -0.03 -55.74 33.40
N ASN A 505 -0.96 -55.15 34.17
CA ASN A 505 -1.86 -55.90 35.06
C ASN A 505 -3.06 -56.53 34.34
N GLY A 506 -3.44 -56.05 33.15
CA GLY A 506 -4.48 -56.66 32.31
C GLY A 506 -4.02 -57.90 31.52
N VAL A 507 -2.72 -58.23 31.58
CA VAL A 507 -2.04 -59.25 30.74
C VAL A 507 -2.30 -60.70 31.18
N ALA A 508 -2.94 -60.94 32.33
CA ALA A 508 -3.07 -62.30 32.86
C ALA A 508 -3.80 -63.30 31.93
N ASP A 509 -4.63 -62.82 30.99
CA ASP A 509 -5.43 -63.65 30.08
C ASP A 509 -5.35 -63.15 28.62
N ASN A 510 -4.20 -63.30 27.93
CA ASN A 510 -4.05 -63.13 26.46
C ASN A 510 -4.99 -62.09 25.82
N LEU A 511 -5.05 -60.88 26.40
CA LEU A 511 -6.16 -59.97 26.17
C LEU A 511 -6.02 -59.34 24.78
N LYS A 512 -6.90 -59.73 23.86
CA LYS A 512 -7.08 -59.07 22.56
C LYS A 512 -7.84 -57.78 22.79
N VAL A 513 -7.15 -56.65 22.77
CA VAL A 513 -7.79 -55.33 22.83
C VAL A 513 -7.60 -54.67 21.47
N ASN A 514 -8.64 -54.64 20.64
CA ASN A 514 -8.70 -53.87 19.39
C ASN A 514 -7.46 -54.02 18.48
N GLY A 515 -7.01 -55.26 18.22
CA GLY A 515 -5.86 -55.54 17.34
C GLY A 515 -4.49 -55.42 17.99
N THR A 516 -4.45 -55.08 19.28
CA THR A 516 -3.24 -55.14 20.10
C THR A 516 -3.08 -56.53 20.71
N TYR A 517 -1.89 -57.09 20.53
CA TYR A 517 -1.47 -58.39 21.03
C TYR A 517 -0.31 -58.22 21.98
N ILE A 518 -0.37 -58.89 23.12
CA ILE A 518 0.70 -58.85 24.12
C ILE A 518 1.30 -60.25 24.20
N SER A 519 2.61 -60.35 24.04
CA SER A 519 3.35 -61.60 24.15
C SER A 519 4.45 -61.48 25.19
N LYS A 520 4.57 -62.50 26.04
CA LYS A 520 5.63 -62.61 27.04
C LYS A 520 6.61 -63.68 26.59
N PHE A 521 7.90 -63.37 26.56
CA PHE A 521 8.90 -64.37 26.21
C PHE A 521 8.99 -65.46 27.30
N PRO A 522 9.13 -66.74 26.93
CA PRO A 522 9.30 -67.81 27.90
C PRO A 522 10.60 -67.69 28.73
N VAL A 523 11.56 -66.88 28.25
CA VAL A 523 12.87 -66.67 28.87
C VAL A 523 13.13 -65.15 29.07
N GLY A 524 12.40 -64.53 30.00
CA GLY A 524 12.58 -63.12 30.35
C GLY A 524 11.38 -62.50 31.10
N THR A 525 11.55 -61.27 31.58
CA THR A 525 10.45 -60.42 32.08
C THR A 525 9.88 -59.51 31.00
N ASP A 526 10.55 -59.42 29.85
CA ASP A 526 10.25 -58.48 28.77
C ASP A 526 8.86 -58.78 28.19
N LEU A 527 8.02 -57.74 28.17
CA LEU A 527 6.73 -57.73 27.53
C LEU A 527 6.85 -57.11 26.14
N PHE A 528 6.30 -57.79 25.15
CA PHE A 528 6.22 -57.27 23.79
C PHE A 528 4.77 -56.94 23.45
N VAL A 529 4.55 -55.74 22.92
CA VAL A 529 3.24 -55.30 22.46
C VAL A 529 3.28 -55.13 20.95
N TYR A 530 2.34 -55.78 20.27
CA TYR A 530 2.17 -55.71 18.83
C TYR A 530 0.83 -55.06 18.54
N TYR A 531 0.79 -54.12 17.61
CA TYR A 531 -0.46 -53.74 16.96
C TYR A 531 -0.47 -54.30 15.54
N ILE A 532 -1.55 -55.00 15.20
CA ILE A 532 -1.75 -55.54 13.84
C ILE A 532 -3.03 -54.99 13.25
N GLY A 533 -2.88 -54.25 12.16
CA GLY A 533 -3.97 -53.66 11.41
C GLY A 533 -3.91 -54.02 9.93
N SER A 534 -5.08 -54.04 9.30
CA SER A 534 -5.24 -54.07 7.85
C SER A 534 -5.83 -52.73 7.42
N CYS A 535 -5.15 -52.05 6.50
CA CYS A 535 -5.51 -50.71 6.06
C CYS A 535 -5.82 -50.67 4.57
N GLU A 536 -6.88 -49.95 4.22
CA GLU A 536 -7.23 -49.59 2.84
C GLU A 536 -6.66 -48.18 2.57
N LEU A 537 -5.92 -48.02 1.47
CA LEU A 537 -5.34 -46.76 1.04
C LEU A 537 -6.02 -46.26 -0.24
N ASP A 538 -6.39 -44.98 -0.22
CA ASP A 538 -6.86 -44.24 -1.37
C ASP A 538 -5.87 -43.09 -1.65
N MET A 539 -5.35 -43.03 -2.89
CA MET A 539 -4.44 -41.96 -3.34
C MET A 539 -5.15 -41.00 -4.30
N TYR A 540 -4.94 -39.70 -4.12
CA TYR A 540 -5.62 -38.67 -4.89
C TYR A 540 -4.67 -37.66 -5.50
N GLN A 541 -5.05 -37.14 -6.66
CA GLN A 541 -4.60 -35.85 -7.16
C GLN A 541 -5.61 -34.80 -6.70
N VAL A 542 -5.13 -33.77 -6.01
CA VAL A 542 -5.96 -32.70 -5.43
C VAL A 542 -5.60 -31.35 -6.03
N ALA A 543 -6.62 -30.52 -6.29
CA ALA A 543 -6.44 -29.11 -6.62
C ALA A 543 -6.68 -28.27 -5.37
N LEU A 544 -5.69 -27.48 -4.98
CA LEU A 544 -5.63 -26.75 -3.72
C LEU A 544 -5.55 -25.25 -3.98
N SER A 545 -6.19 -24.47 -3.10
CA SER A 545 -6.09 -23.02 -3.03
C SER A 545 -5.41 -22.63 -1.73
N TYR A 546 -4.31 -21.90 -1.82
CA TYR A 546 -3.59 -21.33 -0.69
C TYR A 546 -3.84 -19.84 -0.55
N THR A 547 -4.07 -19.38 0.68
CA THR A 547 -4.17 -17.96 1.02
C THR A 547 -3.40 -17.67 2.30
N SER A 548 -2.49 -16.70 2.22
CA SER A 548 -1.78 -16.11 3.36
C SER A 548 -2.26 -14.67 3.53
N LEU A 549 -3.13 -14.45 4.51
CA LEU A 549 -3.54 -13.11 4.91
C LEU A 549 -2.79 -12.74 6.20
N PRO A 550 -2.05 -11.61 6.23
CA PRO A 550 -1.23 -11.24 7.39
C PRO A 550 -2.05 -11.02 8.68
N ASN A 551 -3.37 -10.81 8.55
CA ASN A 551 -4.28 -10.55 9.68
C ASN A 551 -5.26 -11.70 9.96
N ALA A 552 -5.16 -12.84 9.27
CA ALA A 552 -6.06 -13.99 9.45
C ALA A 552 -5.39 -15.11 10.28
N HIS A 553 -6.16 -16.14 10.64
CA HIS A 553 -5.79 -17.29 11.48
C HIS A 553 -4.68 -18.21 10.92
N GLY A 554 -3.61 -17.65 10.35
CA GLY A 554 -2.55 -18.39 9.67
C GLY A 554 -2.85 -18.70 8.20
N PRO A 555 -1.92 -19.38 7.51
CA PRO A 555 -2.12 -19.82 6.13
C PRO A 555 -3.29 -20.79 6.06
N GLN A 556 -4.16 -20.59 5.07
CA GLN A 556 -5.29 -21.47 4.81
C GLN A 556 -5.09 -22.21 3.49
N ILE A 557 -5.34 -23.53 3.51
CA ILE A 557 -5.29 -24.41 2.35
C ILE A 557 -6.64 -25.08 2.23
N ASN A 558 -7.30 -24.87 1.11
CA ASN A 558 -8.64 -25.38 0.85
C ASN A 558 -8.65 -26.20 -0.44
N LEU A 559 -9.49 -27.23 -0.52
CA LEU A 559 -9.76 -27.94 -1.76
C LEU A 559 -10.60 -27.06 -2.70
N ILE A 560 -10.18 -26.97 -3.97
CA ILE A 560 -10.91 -26.23 -5.02
C ILE A 560 -11.95 -27.15 -5.68
N SER A 561 -11.60 -28.43 -5.81
CA SER A 561 -12.43 -29.45 -6.44
C SER A 561 -12.39 -30.75 -5.64
N PRO A 562 -13.38 -31.65 -5.82
CA PRO A 562 -13.33 -32.99 -5.25
C PRO A 562 -12.01 -33.71 -5.59
N PRO A 563 -11.40 -34.46 -4.66
CA PRO A 563 -10.20 -35.24 -4.92
C PRO A 563 -10.41 -36.23 -6.07
N THR A 564 -9.46 -36.28 -7.01
CA THR A 564 -9.50 -37.20 -8.15
C THR A 564 -8.65 -38.42 -7.85
N LEU A 565 -9.23 -39.63 -7.95
CA LEU A 565 -8.51 -40.87 -7.68
C LEU A 565 -7.40 -41.10 -8.72
N ILE A 566 -6.18 -41.39 -8.26
CA ILE A 566 -5.05 -41.69 -9.16
C ILE A 566 -5.19 -43.10 -9.72
N THR A 567 -5.28 -43.22 -11.04
CA THR A 567 -5.35 -44.53 -11.73
C THR A 567 -4.05 -44.92 -12.43
N ASP A 568 -3.09 -44.00 -12.53
CA ASP A 568 -1.81 -44.22 -13.18
C ASP A 568 -0.86 -45.08 -12.30
N PHE A 569 -0.36 -46.18 -12.86
CA PHE A 569 0.51 -47.11 -12.14
C PHE A 569 1.85 -46.48 -11.77
N ASN A 570 2.43 -45.65 -12.64
CA ASN A 570 3.71 -44.98 -12.37
C ASN A 570 3.58 -44.06 -11.16
N THR A 571 2.56 -43.21 -11.14
CA THR A 571 2.31 -42.26 -10.05
C THR A 571 1.98 -42.99 -8.75
N SER A 572 1.08 -43.97 -8.78
CA SER A 572 0.75 -44.74 -7.58
C SER A 572 1.93 -45.57 -7.05
N SER A 573 2.78 -46.12 -7.92
CA SER A 573 3.99 -46.84 -7.51
C SER A 573 5.01 -45.93 -6.80
N ALA A 574 5.16 -44.69 -7.26
CA ALA A 574 6.02 -43.70 -6.62
C ALA A 574 5.49 -43.31 -5.24
N LEU A 575 4.17 -43.07 -5.15
CA LEU A 575 3.49 -42.73 -3.91
C LEU A 575 3.54 -43.85 -2.85
N LEU A 576 3.68 -45.10 -3.30
CA LEU A 576 3.80 -46.29 -2.43
C LEU A 576 5.25 -46.74 -2.22
N ALA A 577 6.23 -45.93 -2.58
CA ALA A 577 7.66 -46.25 -2.42
C ALA A 577 8.05 -46.59 -0.98
N GLY A 578 7.41 -45.96 0.01
CA GLY A 578 7.61 -46.25 1.43
C GLY A 578 7.23 -47.69 1.85
N LEU A 579 6.49 -48.43 1.01
CA LEU A 579 6.16 -49.84 1.24
C LEU A 579 7.19 -50.81 0.65
N ASP A 580 8.25 -50.32 0.00
CA ASP A 580 9.32 -51.20 -0.44
C ASP A 580 9.93 -51.96 0.75
N SER A 581 10.44 -53.16 0.49
CA SER A 581 11.07 -54.01 1.50
C SER A 581 12.19 -53.30 2.30
N GLY A 582 12.93 -52.37 1.68
CA GLY A 582 13.98 -51.61 2.36
C GLY A 582 13.47 -50.41 3.19
N HIS A 583 12.28 -49.91 2.86
CA HIS A 583 11.73 -48.66 3.42
C HIS A 583 10.63 -48.90 4.45
N SER A 584 9.82 -49.94 4.24
CA SER A 584 8.66 -50.30 5.05
C SER A 584 8.97 -50.48 6.54
N ARG A 585 10.12 -51.08 6.89
CA ARG A 585 10.53 -51.25 8.29
C ARG A 585 10.90 -49.93 8.95
N ASN A 586 11.59 -49.05 8.23
CA ASN A 586 11.96 -47.72 8.73
C ASN A 586 10.71 -46.87 8.96
N LEU A 587 9.79 -46.88 8.00
CA LEU A 587 8.52 -46.18 8.10
C LEU A 587 7.66 -46.74 9.26
N ALA A 588 7.53 -48.07 9.36
CA ALA A 588 6.79 -48.70 10.46
C ALA A 588 7.40 -48.39 11.82
N SER A 589 8.73 -48.36 11.94
CA SER A 589 9.41 -47.97 13.17
C SER A 589 9.15 -46.51 13.52
N ASP A 590 9.16 -45.60 12.54
CA ASP A 590 8.91 -44.17 12.79
C ASP A 590 7.45 -43.92 13.18
N ILE A 591 6.49 -44.64 12.58
CA ILE A 591 5.08 -44.64 12.99
C ILE A 591 4.93 -45.19 14.41
N ALA A 592 5.57 -46.33 14.72
CA ALA A 592 5.53 -46.90 16.06
C ALA A 592 6.09 -45.90 17.08
N ASP A 593 7.26 -45.31 16.80
CA ASP A 593 7.88 -44.33 17.69
C ASP A 593 7.00 -43.11 17.94
N THR A 594 6.29 -42.63 16.91
CA THR A 594 5.37 -41.49 16.96
C THR A 594 4.11 -41.80 17.77
N LEU A 595 3.53 -42.99 17.59
CA LEU A 595 2.26 -43.39 18.21
C LEU A 595 2.40 -44.01 19.60
N PHE A 596 3.62 -44.16 20.11
CA PHE A 596 3.87 -44.85 21.36
C PHE A 596 3.09 -44.27 22.54
N SER A 597 2.98 -42.94 22.64
CA SER A 597 2.23 -42.27 23.72
C SER A 597 0.73 -42.50 23.65
N ASP A 598 0.21 -42.83 22.48
CA ASP A 598 -1.23 -42.87 22.20
C ASP A 598 -1.80 -44.29 22.24
N LEU A 599 -0.95 -45.30 22.49
CA LEU A 599 -1.33 -46.72 22.54
C LEU A 599 -2.42 -47.02 23.59
N GLU A 600 -2.53 -46.20 24.64
CA GLU A 600 -3.57 -46.33 25.66
C GLU A 600 -4.97 -45.88 25.19
N SER A 601 -5.07 -45.12 24.09
CA SER A 601 -6.33 -44.62 23.52
C SER A 601 -7.01 -45.65 22.61
N SER A 602 -7.61 -46.70 23.19
CA SER A 602 -8.05 -47.89 22.44
C SER A 602 -9.17 -47.71 21.40
N LEU A 603 -9.98 -46.65 21.46
CA LEU A 603 -11.13 -46.45 20.56
C LEU A 603 -10.78 -45.66 19.29
N GLU A 604 -9.67 -44.93 19.28
CA GLU A 604 -9.24 -44.05 18.17
C GLU A 604 -7.85 -44.44 17.62
N PHE A 605 -7.19 -45.46 18.20
CA PHE A 605 -5.83 -45.84 17.80
C PHE A 605 -5.74 -46.28 16.33
N SER A 606 -6.76 -46.95 15.78
CA SER A 606 -6.78 -47.32 14.36
C SER A 606 -6.77 -46.09 13.44
N ASP A 607 -7.45 -45.02 13.83
CA ASP A 607 -7.54 -43.78 13.05
C ASP A 607 -6.23 -43.00 13.16
N LEU A 608 -5.59 -42.98 14.34
CA LEU A 608 -4.24 -42.45 14.52
C LEU A 608 -3.19 -43.21 13.68
N VAL A 609 -3.27 -44.55 13.65
CA VAL A 609 -2.43 -45.36 12.76
C VAL A 609 -2.71 -45.04 11.31
N ALA A 610 -3.98 -44.92 10.92
CA ALA A 610 -4.36 -44.59 9.56
C ALA A 610 -3.78 -43.24 9.10
N GLY A 611 -3.94 -42.19 9.92
CA GLY A 611 -3.37 -40.87 9.64
C GLY A 611 -1.85 -40.89 9.52
N ASN A 612 -1.15 -41.60 10.42
CA ASN A 612 0.32 -41.71 10.36
C ASN A 612 0.81 -42.57 9.18
N VAL A 613 0.05 -43.59 8.76
CA VAL A 613 0.36 -44.35 7.54
C VAL A 613 0.20 -43.45 6.30
N SER A 614 -0.89 -42.68 6.19
CA SER A 614 -1.09 -41.73 5.08
C SER A 614 0.03 -40.68 5.05
N LYS A 615 0.29 -40.05 6.19
CA LYS A 615 1.33 -39.02 6.35
C LYS A 615 2.72 -39.57 6.03
N GLY A 616 3.04 -40.75 6.55
CA GLY A 616 4.33 -41.38 6.39
C GLY A 616 4.58 -41.89 4.97
N LEU A 617 3.58 -42.45 4.29
CA LEU A 617 3.73 -42.87 2.88
C LEU A 617 3.96 -41.67 1.96
N LEU A 618 3.18 -40.58 2.10
CA LEU A 618 3.44 -39.34 1.37
C LEU A 618 4.83 -38.77 1.68
N ALA A 619 5.26 -38.82 2.93
CA ALA A 619 6.57 -38.33 3.33
C ALA A 619 7.71 -39.14 2.68
N TYR A 620 7.64 -40.47 2.68
CA TYR A 620 8.63 -41.32 2.02
C TYR A 620 8.59 -41.21 0.48
N ALA A 621 7.47 -40.77 -0.10
CA ALA A 621 7.37 -40.44 -1.52
C ALA A 621 7.94 -39.05 -1.86
N ALA A 622 8.10 -38.15 -0.88
CA ALA A 622 8.58 -36.78 -1.09
C ALA A 622 9.90 -36.66 -1.88
N PRO A 623 10.92 -37.51 -1.69
CA PRO A 623 12.16 -37.43 -2.46
C PRO A 623 11.98 -37.75 -3.95
N LEU A 624 10.86 -38.37 -4.33
CA LEU A 624 10.47 -38.66 -5.71
C LEU A 624 9.60 -37.57 -6.33
N ILE A 625 9.20 -36.58 -5.53
CA ILE A 625 8.32 -35.50 -5.95
C ILE A 625 9.17 -34.28 -6.26
N GLU A 626 8.96 -33.70 -7.43
CA GLU A 626 9.45 -32.37 -7.75
C GLU A 626 8.31 -31.37 -7.64
N HIS A 627 8.62 -30.19 -7.10
CA HIS A 627 7.63 -29.13 -6.99
C HIS A 627 7.52 -28.36 -8.30
N THR A 628 6.29 -28.03 -8.70
CA THR A 628 5.96 -27.30 -9.93
C THR A 628 5.42 -25.92 -9.63
N LEU A 629 5.44 -25.03 -10.62
CA LEU A 629 4.82 -23.72 -10.49
C LEU A 629 3.31 -23.86 -10.22
N ALA A 630 2.77 -22.96 -9.41
CA ALA A 630 1.33 -22.79 -9.28
C ALA A 630 0.69 -22.48 -10.65
N THR A 631 -0.61 -22.75 -10.78
CA THR A 631 -1.34 -22.53 -12.04
C THR A 631 -1.90 -21.12 -12.17
N ASP A 632 -2.27 -20.52 -11.04
CA ASP A 632 -2.82 -19.16 -10.95
C ASP A 632 -2.62 -18.64 -9.52
N GLY A 633 -2.71 -17.33 -9.33
CA GLY A 633 -2.64 -16.71 -8.01
C GLY A 633 -2.63 -15.19 -8.06
N PHE A 634 -3.00 -14.59 -6.93
CA PHE A 634 -2.91 -13.14 -6.74
C PHE A 634 -1.88 -12.81 -5.69
N GLN A 635 -1.06 -11.80 -5.95
CA GLN A 635 -0.21 -11.19 -4.94
C GLN A 635 -1.01 -10.10 -4.23
N ILE A 636 -0.94 -10.08 -2.90
CA ILE A 636 -1.49 -8.99 -2.12
C ILE A 636 -0.41 -7.93 -2.01
N THR A 637 -0.68 -6.79 -2.59
CA THR A 637 0.16 -5.61 -2.47
C THR A 637 -0.58 -4.59 -1.62
N SER A 638 0.08 -4.09 -0.58
CA SER A 638 -0.46 -3.06 0.30
C SER A 638 0.07 -1.70 -0.13
N SER A 639 -0.82 -0.76 -0.47
CA SER A 639 -0.47 0.64 -0.73
C SER A 639 -1.15 1.52 0.30
N ARG A 640 -0.44 2.54 0.77
CA ARG A 640 -1.04 3.57 1.61
C ARG A 640 -1.85 4.50 0.71
N VAL A 641 -3.11 4.68 1.06
CA VAL A 641 -4.03 5.56 0.36
C VAL A 641 -4.48 6.65 1.32
N SER A 642 -4.71 7.86 0.79
CA SER A 642 -5.23 8.98 1.54
C SER A 642 -6.71 9.18 1.25
N ARG A 643 -7.47 9.49 2.30
CA ARG A 643 -8.89 9.78 2.24
C ARG A 643 -9.11 11.27 2.44
N TYR A 644 -9.69 11.92 1.43
CA TYR A 644 -10.07 13.33 1.46
C TYR A 644 -11.59 13.46 1.56
N PRO A 645 -12.15 13.84 2.73
CA PRO A 645 -13.58 14.00 2.88
C PRO A 645 -14.12 15.05 1.90
N LEU A 646 -15.25 14.76 1.24
CA LEU A 646 -15.75 15.60 0.15
C LEU A 646 -16.11 17.01 0.63
N ALA A 647 -16.72 17.15 1.81
CA ALA A 647 -17.16 18.45 2.32
C ALA A 647 -16.01 19.48 2.50
N PRO A 648 -14.94 19.21 3.28
CA PRO A 648 -13.81 20.14 3.40
C PRO A 648 -13.09 20.34 2.06
N LEU A 649 -12.94 19.28 1.24
CA LEU A 649 -12.31 19.40 -0.06
C LEU A 649 -13.09 20.34 -1.00
N CYS A 650 -14.41 20.17 -1.10
CA CYS A 650 -15.28 21.05 -1.87
C CYS A 650 -15.25 22.49 -1.33
N ALA A 651 -15.18 22.67 0.00
CA ALA A 651 -15.06 24.00 0.60
C ALA A 651 -13.76 24.70 0.18
N VAL A 652 -12.61 24.03 0.28
CA VAL A 652 -11.31 24.57 -0.17
C VAL A 652 -11.36 24.96 -1.65
N LEU A 653 -11.87 24.07 -2.51
CA LEU A 653 -11.97 24.32 -3.95
C LEU A 653 -12.91 25.49 -4.25
N ALA A 654 -14.11 25.49 -3.68
CA ALA A 654 -15.11 26.53 -3.92
C ALA A 654 -14.64 27.91 -3.46
N LEU A 655 -14.02 28.00 -2.27
CA LEU A 655 -13.51 29.26 -1.75
C LEU A 655 -12.31 29.78 -2.56
N THR A 656 -11.40 28.89 -2.99
CA THR A 656 -10.23 29.27 -3.80
C THR A 656 -10.65 29.74 -5.20
N TYR A 657 -11.58 29.05 -5.86
CA TYR A 657 -12.17 29.53 -7.11
C TYR A 657 -12.99 30.81 -6.93
N GLY A 658 -13.68 30.95 -5.80
CA GLY A 658 -14.37 32.18 -5.42
C GLY A 658 -13.41 33.38 -5.33
N TYR A 659 -12.25 33.20 -4.69
CA TYR A 659 -11.21 34.22 -4.63
C TYR A 659 -10.65 34.58 -6.02
N ALA A 660 -10.43 33.57 -6.87
CA ALA A 660 -9.99 33.79 -8.25
C ALA A 660 -11.02 34.63 -9.05
N LEU A 661 -12.31 34.33 -8.90
CA LEU A 661 -13.40 35.09 -9.53
C LEU A 661 -13.47 36.53 -9.01
N VAL A 662 -13.35 36.75 -7.69
CA VAL A 662 -13.32 38.11 -7.12
C VAL A 662 -12.14 38.91 -7.64
N SER A 663 -10.94 38.30 -7.69
CA SER A 663 -9.73 38.93 -8.21
C SER A 663 -9.87 39.29 -9.70
N LEU A 664 -10.45 38.39 -10.50
CA LEU A 664 -10.74 38.61 -11.90
C LEU A 664 -11.80 39.72 -12.11
N ALA A 665 -12.84 39.74 -11.29
CA ALA A 665 -13.87 40.77 -11.34
C ALA A 665 -13.31 42.16 -11.03
N ILE A 666 -12.44 42.28 -10.03
CA ILE A 666 -11.71 43.52 -9.71
C ILE A 666 -10.81 43.93 -10.88
N ALA A 667 -10.07 42.97 -11.46
CA ALA A 667 -9.21 43.22 -12.60
C ALA A 667 -9.98 43.78 -13.80
N ILE A 668 -11.10 43.13 -14.17
CA ILE A 668 -11.97 43.57 -15.27
C ILE A 668 -12.60 44.93 -14.94
N ALA A 669 -13.08 45.14 -13.71
CA ALA A 669 -13.66 46.41 -13.30
C ALA A 669 -12.66 47.57 -13.43
N VAL A 670 -11.41 47.39 -13.00
CA VAL A 670 -10.35 48.40 -13.14
C VAL A 670 -9.96 48.60 -14.60
N TRP A 671 -9.89 47.54 -15.40
CA TRP A 671 -9.57 47.65 -16.82
C TRP A 671 -10.63 48.43 -17.62
N MET A 672 -11.89 48.33 -17.21
CA MET A 672 -13.00 49.08 -17.80
C MET A 672 -13.05 50.54 -17.33
N LEU A 673 -12.24 50.94 -16.35
CA LEU A 673 -12.13 52.35 -15.97
C LEU A 673 -11.50 53.16 -17.10
N SER A 674 -12.04 54.35 -17.28
CA SER A 674 -11.56 55.31 -18.25
C SER A 674 -10.94 56.49 -17.52
N SER A 675 -9.66 56.78 -17.80
CA SER A 675 -8.94 57.90 -17.22
C SER A 675 -8.62 58.95 -18.28
N LYS A 676 -8.58 60.21 -17.85
CA LYS A 676 -8.01 61.29 -18.64
C LYS A 676 -6.52 61.40 -18.33
N ASP A 677 -5.74 61.79 -19.33
CA ASP A 677 -4.31 62.04 -19.17
C ASP A 677 -4.08 63.49 -18.74
N ILE A 678 -3.23 63.67 -17.73
CA ILE A 678 -2.69 64.98 -17.34
C ILE A 678 -1.32 65.10 -18.01
N ILE A 679 -1.18 66.16 -18.80
CA ILE A 679 0.08 66.47 -19.47
C ILE A 679 0.79 67.52 -18.60
N THR A 680 1.81 67.08 -17.88
CA THR A 680 2.71 67.99 -17.15
C THR A 680 3.91 68.30 -18.05
N GLN A 681 4.10 69.58 -18.34
CA GLN A 681 5.34 70.07 -18.94
C GLN A 681 6.29 70.48 -17.82
N ASP A 682 7.52 69.96 -17.86
CA ASP A 682 8.59 70.45 -16.98
C ASP A 682 8.89 71.93 -17.26
N ALA A 683 9.51 72.62 -16.29
CA ALA A 683 9.83 74.05 -16.40
C ALA A 683 10.72 74.39 -17.62
N SER A 684 11.46 73.42 -18.15
CA SER A 684 12.25 73.54 -19.38
C SER A 684 11.45 73.36 -20.67
N GLY A 685 10.18 72.96 -20.60
CA GLY A 685 9.32 72.65 -21.74
C GLY A 685 9.74 71.41 -22.56
N SER A 686 10.85 70.74 -22.20
CA SER A 686 11.49 69.71 -23.01
C SER A 686 10.90 68.31 -22.83
N THR A 687 10.36 68.03 -21.65
CA THR A 687 9.87 66.69 -21.25
C THR A 687 8.39 66.77 -20.94
N VAL A 688 7.61 66.13 -21.80
CA VAL A 688 6.15 66.02 -21.66
C VAL A 688 5.86 64.69 -20.97
N ARG A 689 5.67 64.71 -19.66
CA ARG A 689 5.29 63.51 -18.91
C ARG A 689 3.76 63.40 -18.92
N ARG A 690 3.25 62.29 -19.46
CA ARG A 690 1.82 61.96 -19.42
C ARG A 690 1.59 61.06 -18.22
N GLU A 691 0.87 61.57 -17.23
CA GLU A 691 0.46 60.78 -16.07
C GLU A 691 -1.06 60.68 -16.05
N GLN A 692 -1.58 59.48 -15.79
CA GLN A 692 -3.02 59.25 -15.70
C GLN A 692 -3.55 59.85 -14.39
N GLU A 693 -4.64 60.63 -14.47
CA GLU A 693 -5.28 61.27 -13.30
C GLU A 693 -5.59 60.24 -12.20
N ILE A 694 -6.07 59.05 -12.61
CA ILE A 694 -6.37 57.96 -11.68
C ILE A 694 -5.12 57.38 -10.99
N GLY A 695 -3.97 57.37 -11.68
CA GLY A 695 -2.70 56.88 -11.15
C GLY A 695 -2.15 57.78 -10.05
N LEU A 696 -2.32 59.10 -10.21
CA LEU A 696 -1.93 60.09 -9.18
C LEU A 696 -2.79 59.95 -7.92
N VAL A 697 -4.10 59.77 -8.06
CA VAL A 697 -5.01 59.57 -6.92
C VAL A 697 -4.77 58.20 -6.25
N HIS A 698 -4.52 57.15 -7.03
CA HIS A 698 -4.09 55.86 -6.52
C HIS A 698 -2.80 55.96 -5.69
N PHE A 699 -1.79 56.67 -6.20
CA PHE A 699 -0.53 56.86 -5.48
C PHE A 699 -0.75 57.59 -4.15
N ARG A 700 -1.66 58.58 -4.10
CA ARG A 700 -2.06 59.23 -2.85
C ARG A 700 -2.74 58.26 -1.88
N LEU A 701 -3.64 57.41 -2.39
CA LEU A 701 -4.37 56.44 -1.60
C LEU A 701 -3.50 55.30 -1.04
N THR A 702 -2.40 54.96 -1.73
CA THR A 702 -1.51 53.85 -1.35
C THR A 702 -0.21 54.29 -0.68
N SER A 703 0.23 55.54 -0.90
CA SER A 703 1.45 56.10 -0.32
C SER A 703 1.12 57.23 0.67
N PRO A 704 1.18 56.97 2.00
CA PRO A 704 0.97 58.03 3.00
C PRO A 704 2.00 59.16 2.89
N ARG A 705 3.16 58.91 2.27
CA ARG A 705 4.22 59.90 2.05
C ARG A 705 3.78 61.04 1.13
N ALA A 706 2.93 60.75 0.14
CA ALA A 706 2.45 61.77 -0.79
C ALA A 706 1.65 62.88 -0.08
N CYS A 707 0.93 62.55 0.99
CA CYS A 707 0.17 63.52 1.78
C CYS A 707 1.03 64.33 2.75
N ILE A 708 2.16 63.78 3.20
CA ILE A 708 3.12 64.50 4.04
C ILE A 708 3.74 65.62 3.19
N VAL A 709 4.24 65.31 2.00
CA VAL A 709 4.89 66.30 1.12
C VAL A 709 3.97 67.48 0.80
N ASP A 710 2.69 67.23 0.48
CA ASP A 710 1.71 68.27 0.13
C ASP A 710 1.39 69.24 1.29
N ARG A 711 1.60 68.80 2.54
CA ARG A 711 1.29 69.58 3.75
C ARG A 711 2.50 70.34 4.32
N PHE A 712 3.71 69.95 3.92
CA PHE A 712 4.97 70.57 4.34
C PHE A 712 5.60 71.48 3.27
N ASP A 713 4.92 71.72 2.14
CA ASP A 713 5.41 72.58 1.05
C ASP A 713 4.93 74.04 1.15
N THR A 714 4.53 74.49 2.34
CA THR A 714 4.29 75.92 2.59
C THR A 714 5.63 76.65 2.75
N ALA A 715 5.82 77.69 1.96
CA ALA A 715 7.01 78.53 1.80
C ALA A 715 7.59 79.21 3.08
N GLU A 716 7.16 78.83 4.29
CA GLU A 716 7.76 79.26 5.56
C GLU A 716 8.92 78.38 6.03
N MET A 717 9.21 77.27 5.35
CA MET A 717 10.33 76.38 5.69
C MET A 717 11.63 76.70 4.93
N SER A 718 11.81 77.95 4.46
CA SER A 718 13.02 78.38 3.74
C SER A 718 14.25 78.62 4.62
N ASP A 719 14.11 78.64 5.95
CA ASP A 719 15.24 78.94 6.87
C ASP A 719 15.73 77.77 7.74
N MET A 720 15.07 76.61 7.72
CA MET A 720 15.58 75.42 8.40
C MET A 720 15.86 74.30 7.40
N SER A 721 17.14 74.22 7.00
CA SER A 721 17.87 73.02 6.54
C SER A 721 16.97 71.77 6.37
N ARG A 722 16.44 71.63 5.15
CA ARG A 722 15.59 70.51 4.68
C ARG A 722 16.16 69.12 4.98
N GLU A 723 17.48 69.02 5.20
CA GLU A 723 18.17 67.77 5.43
C GLU A 723 18.32 67.41 6.92
N SER A 724 18.39 68.40 7.83
CA SER A 724 18.61 68.14 9.25
C SER A 724 17.35 67.71 9.97
N VAL A 725 16.18 68.31 9.71
CA VAL A 725 14.93 67.92 10.39
C VAL A 725 14.45 66.55 9.90
N PHE A 726 14.56 66.28 8.60
CA PHE A 726 14.18 64.97 8.05
C PHE A 726 15.15 63.86 8.46
N LYS A 727 16.48 64.12 8.54
CA LYS A 727 17.44 63.16 9.10
C LYS A 727 17.30 63.01 10.61
N GLN A 728 16.99 64.07 11.36
CA GLN A 728 16.91 64.03 12.82
C GLN A 728 15.67 63.24 13.28
N GLU A 729 14.55 63.33 12.55
CA GLU A 729 13.35 62.56 12.88
C GLU A 729 13.41 61.11 12.37
N LEU A 730 14.06 60.87 11.22
CA LEU A 730 14.35 59.50 10.76
C LEU A 730 15.41 58.79 11.63
N MET A 731 16.34 59.54 12.24
CA MET A 731 17.33 59.00 13.18
C MET A 731 16.81 58.86 14.61
N ARG A 732 15.77 59.62 15.00
CA ARG A 732 15.08 59.45 16.29
C ARG A 732 14.23 58.18 16.34
N GLU A 733 13.87 57.60 15.19
CA GLU A 733 13.14 56.33 15.07
C GLU A 733 14.03 55.08 15.26
N LYS A 734 15.37 55.22 15.28
CA LYS A 734 16.29 54.09 15.52
C LYS A 734 16.59 53.77 16.98
N LYS A 735 16.05 54.52 17.96
CA LYS A 735 16.35 54.31 19.39
C LYS A 735 15.19 53.87 20.29
N HIS A 736 14.01 53.59 19.73
CA HIS A 736 12.89 53.00 20.47
C HIS A 736 12.29 51.78 19.76
N GLN A 737 13.08 50.70 19.68
CA GLN A 737 12.50 49.35 19.71
C GLN A 737 12.09 49.03 21.16
N ARG A 738 10.91 49.49 21.54
CA ARG A 738 9.98 48.93 22.56
C ARG A 738 9.02 50.04 22.99
N LEU A 739 7.73 49.71 22.95
CA LEU A 739 6.53 50.50 23.27
C LEU A 739 6.00 51.35 22.11
N GLY A 740 5.02 50.76 21.43
CA GLY A 740 4.07 51.51 20.62
C GLY A 740 3.13 52.30 21.52
N THR A 741 2.97 53.58 21.23
CA THR A 741 1.78 54.40 21.47
C THR A 741 1.90 55.59 20.54
N GLY A 742 0.98 55.69 19.58
CA GLY A 742 0.91 56.77 18.62
C GLY A 742 0.55 58.11 19.26
N PHE A 743 0.98 59.16 18.57
CA PHE A 743 0.68 60.56 18.79
C PHE A 743 -0.81 60.80 19.12
N VAL A 744 -1.08 61.23 20.35
CA VAL A 744 -2.33 61.86 20.75
C VAL A 744 -2.16 63.36 20.51
N TRP A 745 -3.06 63.94 19.70
CA TRP A 745 -3.23 65.39 19.63
C TRP A 745 -3.89 65.86 20.91
N ASP A 746 -3.20 66.69 21.68
CA ASP A 746 -3.75 67.38 22.84
C ASP A 746 -4.52 68.62 22.34
N MET A 747 -5.85 68.55 22.36
CA MET A 747 -6.72 69.72 22.20
C MET A 747 -7.10 70.20 23.59
N GLN A 748 -6.43 71.27 24.00
CA GLN A 748 -6.74 72.06 25.19
C GLN A 748 -8.16 72.64 25.07
N TRP A 749 -9.03 72.28 26.03
CA TRP A 749 -10.27 72.98 26.32
C TRP A 749 -10.17 73.52 27.74
N ASP A 750 -10.20 74.84 27.88
CA ASP A 750 -10.38 75.50 29.17
C ASP A 750 -11.85 75.43 29.61
N GLU A 751 -12.02 75.04 30.87
CA GLU A 751 -13.05 75.41 31.85
C GLU A 751 -14.54 75.32 31.49
N PHE A 752 -15.24 74.39 32.16
CA PHE A 752 -16.32 74.78 33.09
C PHE A 752 -16.46 73.74 34.21
N SER A 753 -16.59 74.25 35.43
CA SER A 753 -16.74 73.49 36.67
C SER A 753 -18.02 72.65 36.69
N ASP A 754 -17.96 71.44 37.24
CA ASP A 754 -18.61 71.19 38.53
C ASP A 754 -18.14 69.89 39.19
N SER A 755 -18.13 69.97 40.50
CA SER A 755 -17.65 69.03 41.50
C SER A 755 -18.52 67.77 41.64
N ARG A 756 -17.88 66.60 41.72
CA ARG A 756 -18.16 65.59 42.78
C ARG A 756 -17.16 64.42 42.81
N VAL A 757 -16.55 64.31 43.98
CA VAL A 757 -15.78 63.23 44.59
C VAL A 757 -16.38 61.85 44.37
N VAL A 758 -15.59 60.82 43.98
CA VAL A 758 -15.54 59.47 44.60
C VAL A 758 -14.22 58.73 44.24
N GLN A 759 -13.43 58.50 45.29
CA GLN A 759 -12.52 57.40 45.64
C GLN A 759 -11.61 56.66 44.61
N ARG A 760 -10.31 56.88 44.88
CA ARG A 760 -9.12 56.08 44.60
C ARG A 760 -9.26 54.59 44.98
N LYS A 761 -8.90 53.68 44.07
CA LYS A 761 -8.44 52.32 44.41
C LYS A 761 -7.13 52.04 43.67
N VAL A 762 -6.05 52.00 44.44
CA VAL A 762 -4.69 51.70 43.98
C VAL A 762 -4.52 50.19 43.93
N GLY A 763 -4.34 49.64 42.73
CA GLY A 763 -3.89 48.25 42.53
C GLY A 763 -2.45 48.25 42.03
N ARG A 764 -1.51 47.79 42.86
CA ARG A 764 -0.13 47.48 42.43
C ARG A 764 -0.13 46.18 41.63
N PHE A 765 0.38 46.21 40.41
CA PHE A 765 0.81 45.02 39.69
C PHE A 765 2.27 44.76 40.01
N LYS A 766 2.56 43.56 40.53
CA LYS A 766 3.90 43.02 40.74
C LYS A 766 4.15 41.99 39.64
N VAL A 767 5.22 42.17 38.88
CA VAL A 767 5.64 41.24 37.82
C VAL A 767 6.68 40.31 38.45
N ASP A 768 6.33 39.05 38.64
CA ASP A 768 7.29 38.01 38.99
C ASP A 768 7.76 37.30 37.70
N THR A 769 9.07 37.13 37.61
CA THR A 769 9.83 36.56 36.48
C THR A 769 9.64 35.06 36.36
N VAL A 770 9.53 34.59 35.12
CA VAL A 770 9.42 33.18 34.73
C VAL A 770 10.82 32.58 34.64
N ASP A 771 11.22 31.82 35.66
CA ASP A 771 12.31 30.84 35.63
C ASP A 771 12.00 29.75 36.68
N ALA A 772 11.03 28.88 36.39
CA ALA A 772 10.84 27.57 37.05
C ALA A 772 9.60 26.88 36.46
N LEU A 773 9.75 26.17 35.35
CA LEU A 773 8.83 25.11 34.89
C LEU A 773 9.54 24.26 33.83
N LYS A 774 10.58 23.54 34.26
CA LYS A 774 11.25 22.48 33.48
C LYS A 774 11.49 21.24 34.35
N GLU A 775 10.51 20.88 35.17
CA GLU A 775 10.54 19.64 35.95
C GLU A 775 9.13 19.32 36.51
N ARG A 776 8.19 18.89 35.66
CA ARG A 776 6.94 18.21 36.05
C ARG A 776 6.13 17.74 34.84
N THR A 777 6.63 16.74 34.12
CA THR A 777 5.81 15.83 33.31
C THR A 777 6.61 14.56 33.06
N GLU A 778 6.87 13.83 34.14
CA GLU A 778 7.14 12.39 34.11
C GLU A 778 6.33 11.79 35.27
N HIS A 779 5.72 10.63 35.03
CA HIS A 779 4.73 9.91 35.86
C HIS A 779 3.25 10.24 35.61
N GLU A 780 2.69 9.61 34.57
CA GLU A 780 1.55 8.68 34.71
C GLU A 780 1.22 8.08 33.35
N TYR A 781 1.55 6.80 33.14
CA TYR A 781 0.73 5.83 32.38
C TYR A 781 1.39 4.45 32.51
N SER A 782 0.75 3.58 33.28
CA SER A 782 1.01 2.14 33.35
C SER A 782 -0.19 1.42 32.70
N PRO A 783 0.01 0.35 31.90
CA PRO A 783 -1.10 -0.31 31.23
C PRO A 783 -1.68 -1.47 32.06
N GLN A 784 -3.01 -1.59 32.02
CA GLN A 784 -3.76 -2.85 32.06
C GLN A 784 -4.48 -3.02 30.73
#